data_AF-A0A2E2UNT3-F1
#
_entry.id   AF-A0A2E2UNT3-F1
#
_cell.length_a   1.000
_cell.length_b   1.000
_cell.length_c   1.000
_cell.angle_alpha   90.00
_cell.angle_beta   90.00
_cell.angle_gamma   90.00
#
_symmetry.space_group_name_H-M   'P 1'
#
loop_
_entity.id
_entity.type
_entity.pdbx_description
1 polymer ?
#
loop_
_entity_poly.entity_id
_entity_poly.type
_entity_poly.pdbx_seq_one_letter_code
_entity_poly.pdbx_strand_id
1 'polypeptide(L)'
;MMNRLFRITLVFLTSLSLLSAALADEPYRIVVLPFKDMPSRPGLGIGLATGLQRSLNALDTVYAPAIGDAIMFIKKTVASNLKPSETVSSAFAADAIITGTISENANSGINLTLSATGLQFSEPLEFILTTPATNPSQTLTSLVEQTILSLDLKPSYGDRRDAQRAAEQAPSFTGFADLGFETARLGIGSVDRLEILVNQNPRSSWVFTEYARTLTLAGRLDQATKAAIKATELLPTDVEAWVVRGLSHSATGEARQASYAFSEALRLNPNHAIALVGLANATTEAPEPSTDAYKAAIKSNPRILKAYLGLANSLTDPKRAIQLLLSATNHLPDSAALHREILSRAIVLGDTQGAFDYLRQAVTNPLAAYPSTYALVTLLPLKEVQPLIDFLVPGLARFPNDPLILEAAALLDLRNGNPALAERRLRLALAYLPESPSLNNSLAIALAQQEKIQEATEIFQNVANSDARGQLNLAKTFLEGGQAQAALDTLDGYAALETNPAALTMYGIALARLGRDNEGEAALERALDLDPQSDTATQALSLIKQQNKITAGQPIQLSAKARIHFDRGMFALEQNRWLDAADAFSVAQEMQPIPILSFYQGYALQLTGRHRDAVESYSTAAETFRESDIVLNNLGYAYLQIGRYDLALINLKKASQLNPSNSSAFLNLGLTQFGLGQYSEALTSWDQAESLNPTLSEGLFNYRIEAEERIRP
;
A
#
# COMPACT_ATOMS: atom_id res chain seq x y z
N MET A 1 5.84 78.75 18.41
CA MET A 1 4.51 78.41 18.99
C MET A 1 3.96 77.23 18.20
N MET A 2 4.20 75.97 18.58
CA MET A 2 3.70 75.18 19.74
C MET A 2 2.26 74.65 19.60
N ASN A 3 2.14 73.33 19.77
CA ASN A 3 1.03 72.51 20.32
C ASN A 3 -0.15 72.18 19.39
N ARG A 4 -0.64 70.93 19.28
CA ARG A 4 -0.82 69.85 20.29
C ARG A 4 -0.66 68.45 19.61
N LEU A 5 0.22 67.53 20.03
CA LEU A 5 0.32 66.71 21.26
C LEU A 5 -0.76 65.63 21.45
N PHE A 6 -0.34 64.40 21.13
CA PHE A 6 -0.56 63.11 21.83
C PHE A 6 -1.46 63.15 23.08
N ARG A 7 -2.48 62.28 23.07
CA ARG A 7 -3.04 61.62 24.26
C ARG A 7 -3.51 60.21 23.88
N ILE A 8 -2.61 59.24 24.02
CA ILE A 8 -2.98 57.85 24.34
C ILE A 8 -2.93 57.78 25.86
N THR A 9 -4.09 57.55 26.48
CA THR A 9 -4.19 57.41 27.93
C THR A 9 -3.56 56.09 28.33
N LEU A 10 -2.42 56.20 29.02
CA LEU A 10 -1.73 55.15 29.73
C LEU A 10 -2.64 54.65 30.88
N VAL A 11 -3.10 53.41 30.79
CA VAL A 11 -3.56 52.61 31.94
C VAL A 11 -2.82 51.27 31.86
N PHE A 12 -1.62 51.23 32.44
CA PHE A 12 -0.89 50.04 32.90
C PHE A 12 -1.04 50.08 34.44
N LEU A 13 -1.34 49.04 35.22
CA LEU A 13 -0.85 47.68 35.41
C LEU A 13 -1.88 47.01 36.36
N THR A 14 -2.12 45.69 36.41
CA THR A 14 -1.34 44.76 37.26
C THR A 14 -1.71 43.27 37.05
N SER A 15 -2.21 42.83 35.89
CA SER A 15 -2.55 41.39 35.69
C SER A 15 -1.86 40.68 34.53
N LEU A 16 -1.10 41.37 33.67
CA LEU A 16 -0.45 40.73 32.50
C LEU A 16 1.03 40.34 32.69
N SER A 17 1.68 40.74 33.79
CA SER A 17 3.12 40.43 34.01
C SER A 17 3.39 39.01 34.52
N LEU A 18 2.35 38.23 34.85
CA LEU A 18 2.47 36.83 35.25
C LEU A 18 2.15 35.83 34.13
N LEU A 19 1.53 36.26 33.02
CA LEU A 19 1.39 35.44 31.81
C LEU A 19 2.56 35.61 30.83
N SER A 20 3.26 36.75 30.85
CA SER A 20 4.34 37.03 29.90
C SER A 20 5.63 36.23 30.13
N ALA A 21 5.80 35.62 31.30
CA ALA A 21 6.98 34.80 31.61
C ALA A 21 6.80 33.31 31.25
N ALA A 22 5.56 32.85 31.03
CA ALA A 22 5.27 31.47 30.63
C ALA A 22 5.23 31.27 29.10
N LEU A 23 5.21 32.37 28.33
CA LEU A 23 5.14 32.38 26.86
C LEU A 23 6.51 32.51 26.17
N ALA A 24 7.62 32.56 26.93
CA ALA A 24 8.95 32.81 26.38
C ALA A 24 9.56 31.63 25.57
N ASP A 25 8.92 30.46 25.56
CA ASP A 25 9.47 29.22 24.95
C ASP A 25 8.66 28.69 23.73
N GLU A 26 7.55 29.32 23.32
CA GLU A 26 6.74 28.87 22.17
C GLU A 26 6.99 29.76 20.94
N PRO A 27 7.20 29.17 19.74
CA PRO A 27 7.30 29.95 18.52
C PRO A 27 5.95 30.58 18.15
N TYR A 28 5.97 31.83 17.71
CA TYR A 28 4.81 32.52 17.17
C TYR A 28 4.52 32.02 15.76
N ARG A 29 3.37 31.35 15.56
CA ARG A 29 3.01 30.65 14.31
C ARG A 29 2.17 31.55 13.43
N ILE A 30 2.74 32.02 12.31
CA ILE A 30 2.06 32.93 11.38
C ILE A 30 1.75 32.21 10.07
N VAL A 31 0.47 32.00 9.78
CA VAL A 31 0.05 31.44 8.49
C VAL A 31 -0.24 32.58 7.51
N VAL A 32 0.54 32.66 6.44
CA VAL A 32 0.31 33.64 5.36
C VAL A 32 -0.45 32.95 4.23
N LEU A 33 -1.62 33.49 3.88
CA LEU A 33 -2.40 33.03 2.74
C LEU A 33 -2.15 33.93 1.52
N PRO A 34 -2.38 33.43 0.29
CA PRO A 34 -2.27 34.26 -0.90
C PRO A 34 -3.14 35.49 -0.80
N PHE A 35 -2.56 36.64 -1.16
CA PHE A 35 -3.34 37.86 -1.29
C PHE A 35 -4.16 37.79 -2.58
N LYS A 36 -5.34 38.40 -2.55
CA LYS A 36 -6.21 38.49 -3.72
C LYS A 36 -5.51 39.30 -4.80
N ASP A 37 -5.19 38.61 -5.89
CA ASP A 37 -4.51 39.18 -7.05
C ASP A 37 -5.29 40.33 -7.68
N MET A 38 -4.54 41.25 -8.26
CA MET A 38 -5.05 42.27 -9.18
C MET A 38 -5.06 41.69 -10.62
N PRO A 39 -6.13 41.94 -11.41
CA PRO A 39 -6.24 41.36 -12.75
C PRO A 39 -5.09 41.71 -13.70
N SER A 40 -4.48 42.90 -13.56
CA SER A 40 -3.40 43.38 -14.41
C SER A 40 -2.03 42.73 -14.12
N ARG A 41 -1.87 42.04 -12.98
CA ARG A 41 -0.62 41.37 -12.58
C ARG A 41 -0.92 40.04 -11.86
N PRO A 42 -1.30 38.99 -12.60
CA PRO A 42 -1.60 37.69 -12.01
C PRO A 42 -0.37 37.10 -11.30
N GLY A 43 -0.58 36.44 -10.16
CA GLY A 43 0.49 35.81 -9.38
C GLY A 43 1.25 36.74 -8.44
N LEU A 44 0.99 38.05 -8.46
CA LEU A 44 1.68 39.00 -7.59
C LEU A 44 1.34 38.76 -6.11
N GLY A 45 0.10 38.39 -5.80
CA GLY A 45 -0.39 38.12 -4.46
C GLY A 45 0.15 36.85 -3.86
N ILE A 46 0.43 35.82 -4.67
CA ILE A 46 1.15 34.63 -4.19
C ILE A 46 2.64 34.92 -4.05
N GLY A 47 3.24 35.70 -4.95
CA GLY A 47 4.62 36.18 -4.82
C GLY A 47 4.82 36.97 -3.52
N LEU A 48 4.00 37.99 -3.27
CA LEU A 48 4.15 38.84 -2.07
C LEU A 48 3.94 38.05 -0.80
N ALA A 49 2.97 37.13 -0.78
CA ALA A 49 2.75 36.25 0.35
C ALA A 49 3.97 35.36 0.62
N THR A 50 4.54 34.72 -0.41
CA THR A 50 5.70 33.81 -0.26
C THR A 50 6.96 34.56 0.15
N GLY A 51 7.17 35.76 -0.38
CA GLY A 51 8.20 36.68 0.08
C GLY A 51 8.03 37.06 1.55
N LEU A 52 6.80 37.33 2.00
CA LEU A 52 6.52 37.67 3.40
C LEU A 52 6.79 36.48 4.31
N GLN A 53 6.31 35.28 3.95
CA GLN A 53 6.57 34.03 4.68
C GLN A 53 8.07 33.78 4.87
N ARG A 54 8.88 33.88 3.80
CA ARG A 54 10.34 33.71 3.89
C ARG A 54 11.01 34.76 4.76
N SER A 55 10.57 36.01 4.66
CA SER A 55 11.13 37.11 5.45
C SER A 55 10.78 36.97 6.93
N LEU A 56 9.58 36.50 7.26
CA LEU A 56 9.17 36.21 8.64
C LEU A 56 9.99 35.05 9.23
N ASN A 57 10.37 34.06 8.44
CA ASN A 57 11.25 32.98 8.87
C ASN A 57 12.69 33.43 9.19
N ALA A 58 13.07 34.68 8.92
CA ALA A 58 14.32 35.25 9.40
C ALA A 58 14.24 35.78 10.84
N LEU A 59 13.04 35.77 11.44
CA LEU A 59 12.84 36.11 12.85
C LEU A 59 12.95 34.83 13.70
N ASP A 60 13.82 34.83 14.71
CA ASP A 60 14.09 33.67 15.55
C ASP A 60 12.87 33.19 16.37
N THR A 61 11.96 34.10 16.72
CA THR A 61 10.72 33.82 17.47
C THR A 61 9.55 33.39 16.59
N VAL A 62 9.66 33.46 15.27
CA VAL A 62 8.54 33.24 14.35
C VAL A 62 8.79 32.00 13.49
N TYR A 63 7.74 31.21 13.31
CA TYR A 63 7.68 30.22 12.26
C TYR A 63 6.49 30.46 11.34
N ALA A 64 6.75 30.64 10.05
CA ALA A 64 5.75 30.76 9.01
C ALA A 64 5.83 29.53 8.08
N PRO A 65 4.80 28.66 8.05
CA PRO A 65 4.80 27.47 7.22
C PRO A 65 4.75 27.81 5.73
N ALA A 66 5.21 26.88 4.89
CA ALA A 66 5.17 27.04 3.45
C ALA A 66 3.73 27.27 2.94
N ILE A 67 3.57 28.30 2.11
CA ILE A 67 2.27 28.76 1.63
C ILE A 67 1.49 27.67 0.87
N GLY A 68 2.19 26.83 0.11
CA GLY A 68 1.57 25.73 -0.63
C GLY A 68 0.75 24.79 0.25
N ASP A 69 1.25 24.45 1.45
CA ASP A 69 0.52 23.56 2.38
C ASP A 69 -0.78 24.22 2.86
N ALA A 70 -0.72 25.49 3.24
CA ALA A 70 -1.91 26.25 3.65
C ALA A 70 -2.96 26.35 2.53
N ILE A 71 -2.55 26.61 1.29
CA ILE A 71 -3.46 26.67 0.14
C ILE A 71 -4.10 25.32 -0.15
N MET A 72 -3.30 24.25 -0.21
CA MET A 72 -3.82 22.91 -0.46
C MET A 72 -4.81 22.49 0.61
N PHE A 73 -4.51 22.78 1.88
CA PHE A 73 -5.40 22.49 2.99
C PHE A 73 -6.71 23.29 2.90
N ILE A 74 -6.65 24.59 2.61
CA ILE A 74 -7.85 25.42 2.41
C ILE A 74 -8.75 24.87 1.31
N LYS A 75 -8.17 24.46 0.17
CA LYS A 75 -8.94 23.86 -0.93
C LYS A 75 -9.72 22.63 -0.46
N LYS A 76 -9.07 21.76 0.33
CA LYS A 76 -9.72 20.57 0.91
C LYS A 76 -10.83 20.95 1.90
N THR A 77 -10.60 21.97 2.72
CA THR A 77 -11.58 22.48 3.69
C THR A 77 -12.83 23.03 3.00
N VAL A 78 -12.66 23.85 1.95
CA VAL A 78 -13.77 24.38 1.13
C VAL A 78 -14.53 23.25 0.45
N ALA A 79 -13.82 22.30 -0.17
CA ALA A 79 -14.44 21.14 -0.81
C ALA A 79 -15.23 20.25 0.17
N SER A 80 -14.89 20.33 1.47
CA SER A 80 -15.54 19.59 2.55
C SER A 80 -16.64 20.39 3.26
N ASN A 81 -17.03 21.56 2.72
CA ASN A 81 -18.01 22.48 3.31
C ASN A 81 -17.69 22.92 4.76
N LEU A 82 -16.41 22.99 5.10
CA LEU A 82 -15.93 23.47 6.40
C LEU A 82 -15.53 24.94 6.31
N LYS A 83 -15.54 25.65 7.45
CA LYS A 83 -15.11 27.05 7.53
C LYS A 83 -13.58 27.15 7.39
N PRO A 84 -13.04 27.82 6.35
CA PRO A 84 -11.61 27.83 6.09
C PRO A 84 -10.75 28.44 7.21
N SER A 85 -11.12 29.61 7.74
CA SER A 85 -10.33 30.35 8.72
C SER A 85 -10.17 29.58 10.05
N GLU A 86 -11.28 29.10 10.61
CA GLU A 86 -11.29 28.32 11.86
C GLU A 86 -10.50 27.02 11.71
N THR A 87 -10.66 26.31 10.58
CA THR A 87 -9.99 25.03 10.33
C THR A 87 -8.49 25.21 10.11
N VAL A 88 -8.06 26.25 9.39
CA VAL A 88 -6.63 26.58 9.21
C VAL A 88 -5.99 26.98 10.52
N SER A 89 -6.66 27.83 11.32
CA SER A 89 -6.15 28.25 12.62
C SER A 89 -5.90 27.03 13.52
N SER A 90 -6.87 26.12 13.62
CA SER A 90 -6.72 24.89 14.41
C SER A 90 -5.64 23.95 13.87
N ALA A 91 -5.65 23.66 12.56
CA ALA A 91 -4.74 22.67 11.98
C ALA A 91 -3.26 23.08 12.08
N PHE A 92 -2.96 24.36 11.91
CA PHE A 92 -1.60 24.91 12.02
C PHE A 92 -1.25 25.40 13.44
N ALA A 93 -2.20 25.35 14.38
CA ALA A 93 -2.10 26.04 15.68
C ALA A 93 -1.68 27.51 15.52
N ALA A 94 -2.26 28.19 14.53
CA ALA A 94 -1.84 29.52 14.10
C ALA A 94 -2.22 30.60 15.12
N ASP A 95 -1.24 31.37 15.55
CA ASP A 95 -1.44 32.55 16.40
C ASP A 95 -2.02 33.71 15.60
N ALA A 96 -1.62 33.82 14.32
CA ALA A 96 -2.15 34.76 13.35
C ALA A 96 -2.26 34.16 11.95
N ILE A 97 -3.31 34.53 11.24
CA ILE A 97 -3.51 34.27 9.80
C ILE A 97 -3.51 35.62 9.09
N ILE A 98 -2.61 35.79 8.13
CA ILE A 98 -2.48 37.00 7.32
C ILE A 98 -3.12 36.75 5.95
N THR A 99 -4.05 37.62 5.58
CA THR A 99 -4.68 37.67 4.26
C THR A 99 -4.63 39.10 3.73
N GLY A 100 -5.00 39.32 2.47
CA GLY A 100 -5.04 40.66 1.94
C GLY A 100 -5.56 40.77 0.52
N THR A 101 -5.72 42.01 0.08
CA THR A 101 -6.10 42.37 -1.29
C THR A 101 -5.12 43.39 -1.86
N ILE A 102 -4.87 43.29 -3.16
CA ILE A 102 -3.95 44.15 -3.89
C ILE A 102 -4.74 45.02 -4.86
N SER A 103 -4.48 46.33 -4.85
CA SER A 103 -5.09 47.28 -5.79
C SER A 103 -4.07 48.30 -6.31
N GLU A 104 -4.33 48.85 -7.49
CA GLU A 104 -3.52 49.92 -8.08
C GLU A 104 -3.95 51.29 -7.54
N ASN A 105 -2.96 52.15 -7.28
CA ASN A 105 -3.16 53.56 -7.00
C ASN A 105 -3.01 54.38 -8.29
N ALA A 106 -3.79 55.46 -8.43
CA ALA A 106 -3.78 56.38 -9.57
C ALA A 106 -2.40 56.97 -9.91
N ASN A 107 -1.48 57.05 -8.94
CA ASN A 107 -0.11 57.56 -9.10
C ASN A 107 0.94 56.45 -9.31
N SER A 108 0.60 55.32 -9.95
CA SER A 108 1.50 54.18 -10.22
C SER A 108 2.09 53.50 -8.97
N GLY A 109 1.29 53.40 -7.90
CA GLY A 109 1.62 52.69 -6.67
C GLY A 109 0.78 51.42 -6.47
N ILE A 110 1.17 50.58 -5.51
CA ILE A 110 0.35 49.44 -5.05
C ILE A 110 -0.21 49.79 -3.68
N ASN A 111 -1.53 49.66 -3.54
CA ASN A 111 -2.25 49.67 -2.28
C ASN A 111 -2.51 48.23 -1.84
N LEU A 112 -1.93 47.83 -0.71
CA LEU A 112 -2.19 46.55 -0.06
C LEU A 112 -3.10 46.78 1.12
N THR A 113 -4.27 46.17 1.12
CA THR A 113 -5.12 46.08 2.32
C THR A 113 -4.94 44.70 2.90
N LEU A 114 -4.29 44.63 4.06
CA LEU A 114 -4.10 43.38 4.77
C LEU A 114 -5.13 43.23 5.88
N SER A 115 -5.50 41.98 6.14
CA SER A 115 -6.31 41.60 7.28
C SER A 115 -5.58 40.49 8.03
N ALA A 116 -5.28 40.74 9.30
CA ALA A 116 -4.74 39.75 10.22
C ALA A 116 -5.83 39.31 11.21
N THR A 117 -6.05 38.01 11.31
CA THR A 117 -6.97 37.40 12.28
C THR A 117 -6.21 36.41 13.13
N GLY A 118 -6.41 36.38 14.45
CA GLY A 118 -5.59 35.55 15.32
C GLY A 118 -6.15 35.42 16.73
N LEU A 119 -5.63 34.45 17.50
CA LEU A 119 -6.09 34.16 18.87
C LEU A 119 -5.92 35.34 19.83
N GLN A 120 -5.01 36.26 19.49
CA GLN A 120 -4.70 37.44 20.28
C GLN A 120 -5.57 38.66 19.92
N PHE A 121 -6.40 38.57 18.88
CA PHE A 121 -7.22 39.68 18.38
C PHE A 121 -8.69 39.32 18.44
N SER A 122 -9.50 40.13 19.12
CA SER A 122 -10.96 39.94 19.19
C SER A 122 -11.67 40.32 17.88
N GLU A 123 -11.05 41.17 17.07
CA GLU A 123 -11.52 41.64 15.77
C GLU A 123 -10.35 41.60 14.76
N PRO A 124 -10.61 41.43 13.46
CA PRO A 124 -9.55 41.48 12.44
C PRO A 124 -8.81 42.83 12.47
N LEU A 125 -7.47 42.78 12.42
CA LEU A 125 -6.65 43.97 12.25
C LEU A 125 -6.52 44.30 10.76
N GLU A 126 -7.00 45.46 10.36
CA GLU A 126 -6.83 45.98 9.00
C GLU A 126 -5.78 47.08 8.93
N PHE A 127 -4.91 47.00 7.94
CA PHE A 127 -3.95 48.06 7.66
C PHE A 127 -3.71 48.22 6.16
N ILE A 128 -3.50 49.48 5.77
CA ILE A 128 -3.34 49.90 4.37
C ILE A 128 -1.90 50.34 4.16
N LEU A 129 -1.25 49.73 3.17
CA LEU A 129 0.12 50.05 2.76
C LEU A 129 0.09 50.63 1.36
N THR A 130 0.62 51.84 1.22
CA THR A 130 0.82 52.47 -0.08
C THR A 130 2.31 52.47 -0.39
N THR A 131 2.71 51.74 -1.43
CA THR A 131 4.11 51.63 -1.85
C THR A 131 4.27 52.02 -3.32
N PRO A 132 5.42 52.59 -3.74
CA PRO A 132 5.70 52.84 -5.15
C PRO A 132 5.69 51.52 -5.94
N ALA A 133 5.05 51.44 -7.11
CA ALA A 133 4.96 50.19 -7.87
C ALA A 133 6.23 49.84 -8.66
N THR A 134 7.38 50.43 -8.31
CA THR A 134 8.62 50.37 -9.10
C THR A 134 9.56 49.23 -8.68
N ASN A 135 9.49 48.70 -7.44
CA ASN A 135 10.35 47.60 -6.99
C ASN A 135 9.68 46.66 -5.95
N PRO A 136 9.52 45.34 -6.24
CA PRO A 136 8.97 44.36 -5.29
C PRO A 136 9.71 44.31 -3.95
N SER A 137 11.03 44.48 -3.95
CA SER A 137 11.86 44.45 -2.74
C SER A 137 11.45 45.54 -1.74
N GLN A 138 11.14 46.75 -2.23
CA GLN A 138 10.69 47.86 -1.38
C GLN A 138 9.28 47.63 -0.84
N THR A 139 8.38 47.12 -1.69
CA THR A 139 7.03 46.74 -1.28
C THR A 139 7.08 45.65 -0.20
N LEU A 140 7.91 44.62 -0.38
CA LEU A 140 8.04 43.52 0.55
C LEU A 140 8.72 43.95 1.86
N THR A 141 9.73 44.81 1.81
CA THR A 141 10.36 45.37 3.02
C THR A 141 9.35 46.16 3.85
N SER A 142 8.53 46.99 3.20
CA SER A 142 7.45 47.75 3.87
C SER A 142 6.39 46.83 4.46
N LEU A 143 6.06 45.75 3.74
CA LEU A 143 5.11 44.74 4.15
C LEU A 143 5.58 44.02 5.43
N VAL A 144 6.84 43.56 5.45
CA VAL A 144 7.48 42.91 6.61
C VAL A 144 7.43 43.81 7.84
N GLU A 145 7.83 45.07 7.67
CA GLU A 145 7.83 46.06 8.75
C GLU A 145 6.46 46.26 9.39
N GLN A 146 5.45 46.33 8.54
CA GLN A 146 4.09 46.61 8.97
C GLN A 146 3.46 45.39 9.61
N THR A 147 3.76 44.19 9.10
CA THR A 147 3.41 42.94 9.79
C THR A 147 4.04 42.86 11.19
N ILE A 148 5.33 43.17 11.34
CA ILE A 148 6.02 43.15 12.65
C ILE A 148 5.36 44.12 13.63
N LEU A 149 5.05 45.34 13.18
CA LEU A 149 4.41 46.37 14.00
C LEU A 149 2.97 46.01 14.36
N SER A 150 2.16 45.58 13.40
CA SER A 150 0.75 45.27 13.60
C SER A 150 0.52 44.03 14.47
N LEU A 151 1.44 43.07 14.44
CA LEU A 151 1.36 41.84 15.25
C LEU A 151 2.16 41.92 16.57
N ASP A 152 2.78 43.06 16.89
CA ASP A 152 3.61 43.27 18.09
C ASP A 152 4.69 42.19 18.32
N LEU A 153 5.36 41.74 17.25
CA LEU A 153 6.28 40.57 17.29
C LEU A 153 7.59 40.80 18.06
N LYS A 154 7.86 42.02 18.54
CA LYS A 154 9.06 42.44 19.31
C LYS A 154 10.39 41.72 18.95
N PRO A 155 10.77 41.64 17.66
CA PRO A 155 12.02 40.99 17.26
C PRO A 155 13.25 41.78 17.72
N SER A 156 14.42 41.14 17.80
CA SER A 156 15.66 41.87 18.02
C SER A 156 16.00 42.77 16.82
N TYR A 157 16.90 43.73 17.02
CA TYR A 157 17.37 44.58 15.92
C TYR A 157 18.04 43.77 14.79
N GLY A 158 18.74 42.68 15.15
CA GLY A 158 19.36 41.77 14.19
C GLY A 158 18.32 41.07 13.33
N ASP A 159 17.33 40.44 13.97
CA ASP A 159 16.26 39.69 13.29
C ASP A 159 15.47 40.58 12.34
N ARG A 160 15.11 41.78 12.80
CA ARG A 160 14.41 42.77 11.97
C ARG A 160 15.21 43.12 10.72
N ARG A 161 16.52 43.33 10.86
CA ARG A 161 17.41 43.60 9.72
C ARG A 161 17.53 42.39 8.79
N ASP A 162 17.54 41.19 9.32
CA ASP A 162 17.67 39.96 8.53
C ASP A 162 16.41 39.67 7.72
N ALA A 163 15.23 39.90 8.32
CA ALA A 163 13.95 39.86 7.62
C ALA A 163 13.86 40.89 6.48
N GLN A 164 14.32 42.12 6.70
CA GLN A 164 14.42 43.13 5.64
C GLN A 164 15.39 42.70 4.53
N ARG A 165 16.57 42.18 4.88
CA ARG A 165 17.55 41.71 3.89
C ARG A 165 17.02 40.56 3.04
N ALA A 166 16.26 39.65 3.63
CA ALA A 166 15.57 38.59 2.88
C ALA A 166 14.56 39.18 1.88
N ALA A 167 13.77 40.18 2.31
CA ALA A 167 12.85 40.90 1.44
C ALA A 167 13.55 41.64 0.29
N GLU A 168 14.74 42.19 0.54
CA GLU A 168 15.52 42.92 -0.46
C GLU A 168 15.99 42.06 -1.63
N GLN A 169 16.10 40.73 -1.45
CA GLN A 169 16.56 39.78 -2.48
C GLN A 169 15.50 39.44 -3.54
N ALA A 170 14.29 39.97 -3.44
CA ALA A 170 13.22 39.70 -4.41
C ALA A 170 13.61 40.12 -5.84
N PRO A 171 13.30 39.31 -6.88
CA PRO A 171 13.55 39.63 -8.28
C PRO A 171 12.57 40.70 -8.80
N SER A 172 12.68 41.06 -10.08
CA SER A 172 11.74 41.97 -10.75
C SER A 172 10.29 41.48 -10.66
N PHE A 173 9.31 42.39 -10.84
CA PHE A 173 7.88 42.03 -10.83
C PHE A 173 7.52 40.89 -11.78
N THR A 174 8.18 40.82 -12.95
CA THR A 174 8.00 39.71 -13.91
C THR A 174 8.45 38.37 -13.33
N GLY A 175 9.62 38.30 -12.70
CA GLY A 175 10.12 37.05 -12.12
C GLY A 175 9.47 36.68 -10.78
N PHE A 176 8.95 37.66 -10.04
CA PHE A 176 8.41 37.44 -8.69
C PHE A 176 7.08 36.69 -8.67
N ALA A 177 6.18 37.00 -9.61
CA ALA A 177 4.91 36.29 -9.74
C ALA A 177 5.12 34.81 -10.11
N ASP A 178 6.00 34.57 -11.09
CA ASP A 178 6.37 33.22 -11.51
C ASP A 178 6.93 32.42 -10.34
N LEU A 179 7.92 32.98 -9.60
CA LEU A 179 8.50 32.27 -8.46
C LEU A 179 7.52 32.06 -7.30
N GLY A 180 6.54 32.95 -7.13
CA GLY A 180 5.47 32.78 -6.15
C GLY A 180 4.65 31.52 -6.39
N PHE A 181 4.36 31.18 -7.65
CA PHE A 181 3.69 29.92 -7.99
C PHE A 181 4.58 28.70 -7.76
N GLU A 182 5.87 28.81 -8.08
CA GLU A 182 6.85 27.74 -7.89
C GLU A 182 7.07 27.39 -6.42
N THR A 183 7.33 28.40 -5.61
CA THR A 183 7.52 28.28 -4.14
C THR A 183 6.27 27.70 -3.46
N ALA A 184 5.08 28.07 -3.93
CA ALA A 184 3.81 27.55 -3.43
C ALA A 184 3.44 26.18 -4.00
N ARG A 185 4.22 25.61 -4.92
CA ARG A 185 3.97 24.32 -5.58
C ARG A 185 2.60 24.25 -6.28
N LEU A 186 2.09 25.40 -6.76
CA LEU A 186 0.80 25.47 -7.44
C LEU A 186 0.88 25.23 -8.95
N GLY A 187 2.10 25.18 -9.49
CA GLY A 187 2.45 24.64 -10.81
C GLY A 187 3.79 23.92 -10.67
N ILE A 188 4.00 22.82 -11.39
CA ILE A 188 5.32 22.20 -11.47
C ILE A 188 6.18 23.11 -12.33
N GLY A 189 7.17 23.76 -11.74
CA GLY A 189 8.10 24.58 -12.50
C GLY A 189 8.94 23.78 -13.46
N SER A 190 9.08 24.32 -14.67
CA SER A 190 10.18 23.93 -15.51
C SER A 190 11.46 24.51 -14.91
N VAL A 191 12.41 23.63 -14.62
CA VAL A 191 13.80 23.97 -14.27
C VAL A 191 14.36 25.03 -15.24
N ASP A 192 13.97 24.99 -16.51
CA ASP A 192 14.44 25.90 -17.56
C ASP A 192 13.99 27.35 -17.32
N ARG A 193 12.79 27.57 -16.77
CA ARG A 193 12.31 28.93 -16.44
C ARG A 193 13.12 29.54 -15.30
N LEU A 194 13.39 28.74 -14.28
CA LEU A 194 14.20 29.17 -13.14
C LEU A 194 15.66 29.40 -13.54
N GLU A 195 16.19 28.61 -14.48
CA GLU A 195 17.52 28.83 -15.03
C GLU A 195 17.64 30.19 -15.74
N ILE A 196 16.63 30.58 -16.53
CA ILE A 196 16.57 31.92 -17.14
C ILE A 196 16.56 33.00 -16.05
N LEU A 197 15.74 32.83 -15.01
CA LEU A 197 15.65 33.80 -13.91
C LEU A 197 16.96 33.91 -13.11
N VAL A 198 17.65 32.80 -12.87
CA VAL A 198 18.97 32.78 -12.23
C VAL A 198 19.98 33.59 -13.06
N ASN A 199 19.99 33.40 -14.38
CA ASN A 199 20.86 34.14 -15.29
C ASN A 199 20.54 35.65 -15.31
N GLN A 200 19.27 36.03 -15.20
CA GLN A 200 18.84 37.42 -15.13
C GLN A 200 19.08 38.07 -13.76
N ASN A 201 19.10 37.27 -12.68
CA ASN A 201 19.23 37.75 -11.30
C ASN A 201 20.42 37.07 -10.59
N PRO A 202 21.67 37.21 -11.09
CA PRO A 202 22.82 36.43 -10.61
C PRO A 202 23.26 36.76 -9.17
N ARG A 203 22.67 37.79 -8.55
CA ARG A 203 22.94 38.22 -7.17
C ARG A 203 21.80 37.92 -6.20
N SER A 204 20.70 37.34 -6.65
CA SER A 204 19.55 37.05 -5.79
C SER A 204 19.70 35.68 -5.14
N SER A 205 19.96 35.65 -3.83
CA SER A 205 19.89 34.40 -3.06
C SER A 205 18.54 33.70 -3.24
N TRP A 206 17.48 34.51 -3.29
CA TRP A 206 16.09 34.05 -3.40
C TRP A 206 15.85 33.16 -4.61
N VAL A 207 16.23 33.64 -5.81
CA VAL A 207 16.05 32.91 -7.07
C VAL A 207 16.91 31.64 -7.09
N PHE A 208 18.16 31.70 -6.59
CA PHE A 208 19.01 30.51 -6.49
C PHE A 208 18.47 29.46 -5.52
N THR A 209 17.86 29.87 -4.39
CA THR A 209 17.22 28.94 -3.45
C THR A 209 16.08 28.18 -4.09
N GLU A 210 15.18 28.86 -4.81
CA GLU A 210 14.05 28.18 -5.43
C GLU A 210 14.47 27.35 -6.64
N TYR A 211 15.49 27.80 -7.39
CA TYR A 211 16.11 26.97 -8.42
C TYR A 211 16.68 25.68 -7.83
N ALA A 212 17.43 25.76 -6.73
CA ALA A 212 17.95 24.59 -6.03
C ALA A 212 16.85 23.68 -5.49
N ARG A 213 15.77 24.25 -4.94
CA ARG A 213 14.61 23.50 -4.44
C ARG A 213 13.94 22.70 -5.57
N THR A 214 13.69 23.34 -6.71
CA THR A 214 13.08 22.69 -7.87
C THR A 214 14.00 21.64 -8.50
N LEU A 215 15.30 21.91 -8.59
CA LEU A 215 16.29 20.92 -9.03
C LEU A 215 16.32 19.68 -8.12
N THR A 216 16.21 19.89 -6.80
CA THR A 216 16.14 18.79 -5.82
C THR A 216 14.91 17.93 -6.06
N LEU A 217 13.74 18.55 -6.24
CA LEU A 217 12.49 17.85 -6.54
C LEU A 217 12.52 17.14 -7.90
N ALA A 218 13.25 17.69 -8.87
CA ALA A 218 13.45 17.10 -10.20
C ALA A 218 14.55 16.02 -10.24
N GLY A 219 15.21 15.70 -9.10
CA GLY A 219 16.28 14.71 -9.04
C GLY A 219 17.61 15.14 -9.67
N ARG A 220 17.77 16.41 -10.05
CA ARG A 220 19.04 16.96 -10.59
C ARG A 220 19.97 17.39 -9.46
N LEU A 221 20.39 16.43 -8.64
CA LEU A 221 20.94 16.68 -7.30
C LEU A 221 22.29 17.42 -7.27
N ASP A 222 23.18 17.18 -8.23
CA ASP A 222 24.47 17.89 -8.32
C ASP A 222 24.29 19.38 -8.62
N GLN A 223 23.38 19.69 -9.55
CA GLN A 223 23.01 21.07 -9.89
C GLN A 223 22.31 21.73 -8.70
N ALA A 224 21.40 21.00 -8.03
CA ALA A 224 20.69 21.49 -6.85
C ALA A 224 21.67 21.92 -5.75
N THR A 225 22.65 21.07 -5.45
CA THR A 225 23.66 21.33 -4.41
C THR A 225 24.51 22.55 -4.76
N LYS A 226 24.96 22.68 -6.01
CA LYS A 226 25.72 23.86 -6.47
C LYS A 226 24.91 25.15 -6.36
N ALA A 227 23.64 25.12 -6.79
CA ALA A 227 22.74 26.26 -6.70
C ALA A 227 22.44 26.64 -5.24
N ALA A 228 22.26 25.65 -4.35
CA ALA A 228 22.00 25.88 -2.93
C ALA A 228 23.22 26.47 -2.20
N ILE A 229 24.42 25.97 -2.49
CA ILE A 229 25.68 26.58 -1.99
C ILE A 229 25.74 28.04 -2.45
N LYS A 230 25.51 28.29 -3.74
CA LYS A 230 25.54 29.65 -4.29
C LYS A 230 24.54 30.58 -3.61
N ALA A 231 23.32 30.11 -3.31
CA ALA A 231 22.33 30.88 -2.57
C ALA A 231 22.87 31.30 -1.19
N THR A 232 23.41 30.35 -0.42
CA THR A 232 23.97 30.63 0.92
C THR A 232 25.19 31.55 0.90
N GLU A 233 25.98 31.55 -0.19
CA GLU A 233 27.07 32.51 -0.38
C GLU A 233 26.57 33.93 -0.70
N LEU A 234 25.48 34.04 -1.46
CA LEU A 234 24.89 35.32 -1.86
C LEU A 234 24.23 36.03 -0.66
N LEU A 235 23.53 35.29 0.20
CA LEU A 235 22.98 35.82 1.45
C LEU A 235 23.13 34.80 2.60
N PRO A 236 24.18 34.91 3.42
CA PRO A 236 24.41 33.98 4.53
C PRO A 236 23.37 34.02 5.65
N THR A 237 22.52 35.04 5.71
CA THR A 237 21.42 35.16 6.69
C THR A 237 20.08 34.64 6.17
N ASP A 238 20.07 34.01 4.99
CA ASP A 238 18.88 33.49 4.35
C ASP A 238 18.57 32.08 4.86
N VAL A 239 17.64 31.98 5.82
CA VAL A 239 17.28 30.72 6.48
C VAL A 239 16.82 29.66 5.48
N GLU A 240 15.98 30.02 4.52
CA GLU A 240 15.47 29.09 3.51
C GLU A 240 16.57 28.58 2.58
N ALA A 241 17.58 29.40 2.26
CA ALA A 241 18.73 28.97 1.46
C ALA A 241 19.52 27.86 2.17
N TRP A 242 19.76 28.01 3.48
CA TRP A 242 20.42 26.99 4.30
C TRP A 242 19.57 25.72 4.44
N VAL A 243 18.26 25.85 4.61
CA VAL A 243 17.33 24.70 4.65
C VAL A 243 17.39 23.93 3.33
N VAL A 244 17.28 24.61 2.19
CA VAL A 244 17.34 23.97 0.86
C VAL A 244 18.70 23.33 0.60
N ARG A 245 19.79 23.95 1.07
CA ARG A 245 21.13 23.33 1.02
C ARG A 245 21.19 22.05 1.83
N GLY A 246 20.66 22.05 3.06
CA GLY A 246 20.55 20.84 3.88
C GLY A 246 19.74 19.74 3.19
N LEU A 247 18.57 20.09 2.62
CA LEU A 247 17.72 19.16 1.88
C LEU A 247 18.42 18.59 0.63
N SER A 248 19.17 19.43 -0.09
CA SER A 248 19.93 19.01 -1.28
C SER A 248 21.01 18.00 -0.92
N HIS A 249 21.79 18.27 0.14
CA HIS A 249 22.81 17.34 0.64
C HIS A 249 22.20 16.06 1.23
N SER A 250 21.05 16.15 1.91
CA SER A 250 20.34 14.95 2.36
C SER A 250 19.91 14.07 1.19
N ALA A 251 19.47 14.67 0.08
CA ALA A 251 19.08 13.94 -1.12
C ALA A 251 20.27 13.26 -1.81
N THR A 252 21.49 13.80 -1.72
CA THR A 252 22.73 13.17 -2.22
C THR A 252 23.36 12.17 -1.23
N GLY A 253 22.79 11.98 -0.04
CA GLY A 253 23.36 11.10 0.99
C GLY A 253 24.53 11.70 1.76
N GLU A 254 24.81 13.00 1.59
CA GLU A 254 25.89 13.73 2.24
C GLU A 254 25.50 14.19 3.65
N ALA A 255 25.36 13.24 4.58
CA ALA A 255 24.82 13.48 5.92
C ALA A 255 25.54 14.58 6.71
N ARG A 256 26.89 14.62 6.67
CA ARG A 256 27.67 15.64 7.38
C ARG A 256 27.43 17.06 6.85
N GLN A 257 27.40 17.23 5.53
CA GLN A 257 27.11 18.51 4.88
C GLN A 257 25.65 18.93 5.13
N ALA A 258 24.72 17.98 5.14
CA ALA A 258 23.32 18.23 5.47
C ALA A 258 23.17 18.72 6.91
N SER A 259 23.77 18.02 7.89
CA SER A 259 23.78 18.44 9.29
C SER A 259 24.34 19.85 9.46
N TYR A 260 25.48 20.15 8.83
CA TYR A 260 26.07 21.49 8.86
C TYR A 260 25.09 22.57 8.36
N ALA A 261 24.48 22.35 7.20
CA ALA A 261 23.55 23.32 6.61
C ALA A 261 22.28 23.51 7.48
N PHE A 262 21.73 22.43 8.05
CA PHE A 262 20.60 22.55 8.97
C PHE A 262 20.98 23.23 10.29
N SER A 263 22.18 22.99 10.82
CA SER A 263 22.68 23.70 12.00
C SER A 263 22.82 25.19 11.74
N GLU A 264 23.31 25.61 10.57
CA GLU A 264 23.36 27.03 10.21
C GLU A 264 21.97 27.65 10.06
N ALA A 265 21.01 26.93 9.45
CA ALA A 265 19.62 27.38 9.41
C ALA A 265 19.05 27.58 10.82
N LEU A 266 19.30 26.65 11.75
CA LEU A 266 18.81 26.71 13.13
C LEU A 266 19.54 27.74 13.98
N ARG A 267 20.78 28.10 13.64
CA ARG A 267 21.50 29.21 14.25
C ARG A 267 20.82 30.55 13.94
N LEU A 268 20.21 30.68 12.76
CA LEU A 268 19.49 31.87 12.32
C LEU A 268 18.03 31.87 12.79
N ASN A 269 17.36 30.72 12.73
CA ASN A 269 16.01 30.55 13.27
C ASN A 269 15.90 29.20 14.02
N PRO A 270 16.00 29.22 15.36
CA PRO A 270 15.92 28.01 16.19
C PRO A 270 14.59 27.25 16.09
N ASN A 271 13.52 27.94 15.66
CA ASN A 271 12.18 27.41 15.52
C ASN A 271 11.86 26.94 14.10
N HIS A 272 12.86 26.88 13.20
CA HIS A 272 12.62 26.46 11.83
C HIS A 272 12.32 24.96 11.73
N ALA A 273 11.03 24.62 11.67
CA ALA A 273 10.53 23.26 11.84
C ALA A 273 11.11 22.24 10.83
N ILE A 274 11.32 22.63 9.56
CA ILE A 274 11.93 21.74 8.55
C ILE A 274 13.42 21.50 8.85
N ALA A 275 14.13 22.50 9.38
CA ALA A 275 15.55 22.37 9.71
C ALA A 275 15.74 21.50 10.96
N LEU A 276 14.85 21.62 11.95
CA LEU A 276 14.82 20.74 13.12
C LEU A 276 14.67 19.27 12.72
N VAL A 277 13.70 18.96 11.84
CA VAL A 277 13.53 17.59 11.31
C VAL A 277 14.71 17.15 10.44
N GLY A 278 15.21 18.06 9.60
CA GLY A 278 16.37 17.79 8.74
C GLY A 278 17.61 17.42 9.54
N LEU A 279 17.92 18.19 10.58
CA LEU A 279 19.06 17.94 11.47
C LEU A 279 18.90 16.61 12.21
N ALA A 280 17.72 16.36 12.80
CA ALA A 280 17.43 15.12 13.52
C ALA A 280 17.63 13.87 12.64
N ASN A 281 17.32 13.97 11.35
CA ASN A 281 17.51 12.88 10.39
C ASN A 281 18.96 12.76 9.87
N ALA A 282 19.73 13.86 9.86
CA ALA A 282 21.08 13.90 9.29
C ALA A 282 22.18 13.48 10.29
N THR A 283 21.92 13.56 11.60
CA THR A 283 22.88 13.15 12.63
C THR A 283 22.98 11.62 12.72
N THR A 284 23.90 11.03 11.96
CA THR A 284 24.21 9.58 12.00
C THR A 284 25.07 9.15 13.18
N GLU A 285 25.66 10.10 13.92
CA GLU A 285 26.65 9.85 14.99
C GLU A 285 26.06 9.92 16.42
N ALA A 286 24.79 10.29 16.58
CA ALA A 286 24.12 10.21 17.88
C ALA A 286 23.47 8.82 18.04
N PRO A 287 23.67 8.12 19.17
CA PRO A 287 23.12 6.77 19.38
C PRO A 287 21.58 6.73 19.49
N GLU A 288 20.93 7.89 19.50
CA GLU A 288 19.47 8.07 19.47
C GLU A 288 19.15 9.26 18.54
N PRO A 289 18.12 9.20 17.67
CA PRO A 289 17.60 10.38 17.00
C PRO A 289 17.27 11.44 18.07
N SER A 290 17.61 12.71 17.87
CA SER A 290 17.28 13.75 18.86
C SER A 290 15.76 13.92 18.95
N THR A 291 15.13 13.19 19.87
CA THR A 291 13.67 13.21 20.09
C THR A 291 13.18 14.62 20.42
N ASP A 292 14.06 15.45 21.01
CA ASP A 292 13.78 16.84 21.33
C ASP A 292 13.68 17.72 20.09
N ALA A 293 14.48 17.47 19.05
CA ALA A 293 14.36 18.17 17.78
C ALA A 293 13.01 17.87 17.09
N TYR A 294 12.54 16.62 17.13
CA TYR A 294 11.20 16.29 16.62
C TYR A 294 10.08 16.95 17.43
N LYS A 295 10.17 16.95 18.77
CA LYS A 295 9.19 17.65 19.62
C LYS A 295 9.18 19.16 19.34
N ALA A 296 10.34 19.78 19.21
CA ALA A 296 10.47 21.20 18.86
C ALA A 296 9.91 21.50 17.46
N ALA A 297 10.10 20.59 16.50
CA ALA A 297 9.52 20.73 15.17
C ALA A 297 7.99 20.64 15.19
N ILE A 298 7.41 19.70 15.94
CA ILE A 298 5.96 19.59 16.15
C ILE A 298 5.41 20.84 16.82
N LYS A 299 6.12 21.35 17.84
CA LYS A 299 5.78 22.61 18.51
C LYS A 299 5.80 23.79 17.54
N SER A 300 6.73 23.83 16.60
CA SER A 300 6.83 24.91 15.61
C SER A 300 5.80 24.78 14.49
N ASN A 301 5.55 23.55 14.04
CA ASN A 301 4.56 23.24 13.02
C ASN A 301 3.97 21.83 13.24
N PRO A 302 2.76 21.73 13.79
CA PRO A 302 2.15 20.44 14.09
C PRO A 302 1.66 19.69 12.83
N ARG A 303 1.85 20.27 11.63
CA ARG A 303 1.56 19.60 10.35
C ARG A 303 2.76 18.90 9.72
N ILE A 304 3.90 18.82 10.40
CA ILE A 304 5.06 18.08 9.88
C ILE A 304 4.97 16.59 10.24
N LEU A 305 4.34 15.80 9.36
CA LEU A 305 4.23 14.34 9.54
C LEU A 305 5.58 13.66 9.82
N LYS A 306 6.64 14.06 9.12
CA LYS A 306 7.98 13.48 9.30
C LYS A 306 8.50 13.61 10.74
N ALA A 307 8.12 14.65 11.48
CA ALA A 307 8.51 14.82 12.87
C ALA A 307 7.81 13.79 13.78
N TYR A 308 6.50 13.59 13.58
CA TYR A 308 5.75 12.54 14.29
C TYR A 308 6.28 11.14 13.99
N LEU A 309 6.61 10.84 12.73
CA LEU A 309 7.17 9.54 12.35
C LEU A 309 8.55 9.31 12.96
N GLY A 310 9.42 10.31 12.92
CA GLY A 310 10.75 10.23 13.56
C GLY A 310 10.64 9.97 15.07
N LEU A 311 9.76 10.70 15.76
CA LEU A 311 9.51 10.50 17.18
C LEU A 311 8.85 9.14 17.47
N ALA A 312 7.87 8.72 16.67
CA ALA A 312 7.22 7.42 16.80
C ALA A 312 8.21 6.25 16.61
N ASN A 313 9.18 6.39 15.70
CA ASN A 313 10.22 5.39 15.48
C ASN A 313 11.24 5.32 16.63
N SER A 314 11.44 6.40 17.38
CA SER A 314 12.32 6.42 18.56
C SER A 314 11.67 5.82 19.81
N LEU A 315 10.36 5.57 19.80
CA LEU A 315 9.65 5.01 20.95
C LEU A 315 9.78 3.48 20.96
N THR A 316 10.23 2.95 22.10
CA THR A 316 10.35 1.50 22.32
C THR A 316 9.00 0.81 22.49
N ASP A 317 8.00 1.52 23.04
CA ASP A 317 6.64 1.02 23.19
C ASP A 317 5.81 1.31 21.92
N PRO A 318 5.44 0.28 21.15
CA PRO A 318 4.75 0.47 19.88
C PRO A 318 3.31 1.00 20.07
N LYS A 319 2.68 0.81 21.24
CA LYS A 319 1.37 1.41 21.54
C LYS A 319 1.48 2.90 21.75
N ARG A 320 2.54 3.37 22.42
CA ARG A 320 2.82 4.81 22.56
C ARG A 320 3.13 5.46 21.21
N ALA A 321 3.82 4.74 20.32
CA ALA A 321 4.05 5.20 18.96
C ALA A 321 2.72 5.42 18.20
N ILE A 322 1.78 4.47 18.29
CA ILE A 322 0.44 4.63 17.70
C ILE A 322 -0.32 5.79 18.34
N GLN A 323 -0.31 5.92 19.67
CA GLN A 323 -0.98 7.03 20.37
C GLN A 323 -0.44 8.41 19.95
N LEU A 324 0.87 8.53 19.75
CA LEU A 324 1.49 9.74 19.23
C LEU A 324 0.97 10.05 17.82
N LEU A 325 0.92 9.05 16.93
CA LEU A 325 0.39 9.25 15.56
C LEU A 325 -1.11 9.58 15.57
N LEU A 326 -1.90 8.98 16.47
CA LEU A 326 -3.30 9.35 16.67
C LEU A 326 -3.44 10.82 17.08
N SER A 327 -2.57 11.35 17.93
CA SER A 327 -2.60 12.78 18.28
C SER A 327 -2.37 13.70 17.08
N ALA A 328 -1.57 13.24 16.10
CA ALA A 328 -1.29 13.99 14.88
C ALA A 328 -2.52 14.15 13.98
N THR A 329 -3.55 13.30 14.12
CA THR A 329 -4.75 13.39 13.27
C THR A 329 -5.57 14.65 13.52
N ASN A 330 -5.37 15.31 14.67
CA ASN A 330 -5.99 16.60 14.95
C ASN A 330 -5.47 17.71 14.01
N HIS A 331 -4.21 17.60 13.60
CA HIS A 331 -3.54 18.59 12.74
C HIS A 331 -3.44 18.13 11.29
N LEU A 332 -3.37 16.81 11.06
CA LEU A 332 -3.18 16.18 9.75
C LEU A 332 -4.33 15.20 9.39
N PRO A 333 -5.62 15.59 9.53
CA PRO A 333 -6.71 14.70 9.15
C PRO A 333 -6.72 14.42 7.64
N ASP A 334 -6.08 15.26 6.84
CA ASP A 334 -6.08 15.16 5.38
C ASP A 334 -4.90 14.32 4.80
N SER A 335 -4.15 13.64 5.67
CA SER A 335 -2.91 12.93 5.32
C SER A 335 -3.11 11.41 5.21
N ALA A 336 -3.20 10.90 3.99
CA ALA A 336 -3.32 9.45 3.74
C ALA A 336 -2.12 8.66 4.29
N ALA A 337 -0.92 9.25 4.22
CA ALA A 337 0.29 8.65 4.78
C ALA A 337 0.20 8.47 6.30
N LEU A 338 -0.37 9.43 7.03
CA LEU A 338 -0.55 9.30 8.49
C LEU A 338 -1.50 8.16 8.82
N HIS A 339 -2.67 8.11 8.16
CA HIS A 339 -3.65 7.05 8.38
C HIS A 339 -3.06 5.66 8.10
N ARG A 340 -2.29 5.54 7.00
CA ARG A 340 -1.60 4.29 6.64
C ARG A 340 -0.60 3.87 7.72
N GLU A 341 0.19 4.79 8.25
CA GLU A 341 1.17 4.47 9.30
C GLU A 341 0.50 4.00 10.61
N ILE A 342 -0.62 4.62 10.99
CA ILE A 342 -1.41 4.19 12.16
C ILE A 342 -1.93 2.76 11.96
N LEU A 343 -2.57 2.50 10.81
CA LEU A 343 -3.15 1.20 10.50
C LEU A 343 -2.10 0.10 10.36
N SER A 344 -1.01 0.38 9.63
CA SER A 344 0.05 -0.60 9.39
C SER A 344 0.68 -1.05 10.71
N ARG A 345 0.91 -0.12 11.65
CA ARG A 345 1.46 -0.45 12.97
C ARG A 345 0.49 -1.24 13.83
N ALA A 346 -0.80 -0.87 13.82
CA ALA A 346 -1.82 -1.61 14.54
C ALA A 346 -1.93 -3.07 14.04
N ILE A 347 -1.94 -3.26 12.72
CA ILE A 347 -1.97 -4.59 12.08
C ILE A 347 -0.72 -5.41 12.45
N VAL A 348 0.47 -4.83 12.39
CA VAL A 348 1.73 -5.51 12.78
C VAL A 348 1.73 -5.93 14.25
N LEU A 349 1.08 -5.17 15.13
CA LEU A 349 0.88 -5.54 16.54
C LEU A 349 -0.22 -6.57 16.77
N GLY A 350 -0.96 -6.97 15.73
CA GLY A 350 -2.13 -7.82 15.85
C GLY A 350 -3.36 -7.13 16.45
N ASP A 351 -3.37 -5.79 16.55
CA ASP A 351 -4.50 -4.99 17.03
C ASP A 351 -5.45 -4.63 15.87
N THR A 352 -5.99 -5.66 15.21
CA THR A 352 -6.90 -5.46 14.08
C THR A 352 -8.18 -4.74 14.50
N GLN A 353 -8.69 -5.04 15.70
CA GLN A 353 -9.90 -4.40 16.23
C GLN A 353 -9.68 -2.89 16.46
N GLY A 354 -8.56 -2.50 17.08
CA GLY A 354 -8.20 -1.10 17.26
C GLY A 354 -8.02 -0.35 15.93
N ALA A 355 -7.48 -1.01 14.90
CA ALA A 355 -7.39 -0.45 13.55
C ALA A 355 -8.77 -0.12 12.95
N PHE A 356 -9.74 -1.03 13.10
CA PHE A 356 -11.12 -0.80 12.63
C PHE A 356 -11.85 0.25 13.44
N ASP A 357 -11.68 0.28 14.76
CA ASP A 357 -12.32 1.30 15.61
C ASP A 357 -11.80 2.70 15.32
N TYR A 358 -10.49 2.83 15.10
CA TYR A 358 -9.89 4.07 14.61
C TYR A 358 -10.51 4.53 13.30
N LEU A 359 -10.69 3.62 12.34
CA LEU A 359 -11.25 3.94 11.03
C LEU A 359 -12.69 4.42 11.10
N ARG A 360 -13.52 3.75 11.90
CA ARG A 360 -14.91 4.17 12.17
C ARG A 360 -14.96 5.59 12.70
N GLN A 361 -14.01 5.95 13.58
CA GLN A 361 -13.91 7.32 14.08
C GLN A 361 -13.39 8.29 13.00
N ALA A 362 -12.34 7.92 12.27
CA ALA A 362 -11.70 8.80 11.28
C ALA A 362 -12.66 9.22 10.15
N VAL A 363 -13.52 8.33 9.67
CA VAL A 363 -14.46 8.65 8.57
C VAL A 363 -15.56 9.63 8.94
N THR A 364 -15.78 9.86 10.25
CA THR A 364 -16.70 10.91 10.72
C THR A 364 -16.15 12.30 10.44
N ASN A 365 -14.82 12.47 10.35
CA ASN A 365 -14.19 13.73 9.98
C ASN A 365 -14.20 13.86 8.44
N PRO A 366 -14.86 14.90 7.86
CA PRO A 366 -14.91 15.09 6.41
C PRO A 366 -13.54 15.14 5.72
N LEU A 367 -12.53 15.69 6.39
CA LEU A 367 -11.15 15.79 5.85
C LEU A 367 -10.41 14.46 5.89
N ALA A 368 -10.77 13.58 6.82
CA ALA A 368 -10.12 12.28 7.02
C ALA A 368 -10.83 11.12 6.32
N ALA A 369 -12.11 11.28 5.96
CA ALA A 369 -12.90 10.22 5.34
C ALA A 369 -12.22 9.61 4.11
N TYR A 370 -11.86 10.42 3.11
CA TYR A 370 -11.19 9.90 1.92
C TYR A 370 -9.79 9.32 2.20
N PRO A 371 -8.86 10.05 2.86
CA PRO A 371 -7.52 9.55 3.15
C PRO A 371 -7.46 8.29 4.02
N SER A 372 -8.35 8.19 5.03
CA SER A 372 -8.43 7.03 5.92
C SER A 372 -9.02 5.82 5.20
N THR A 373 -10.03 6.02 4.35
CA THR A 373 -10.57 4.94 3.52
C THR A 373 -9.56 4.41 2.52
N TYR A 374 -8.83 5.30 1.85
CA TYR A 374 -7.71 4.95 0.98
C TYR A 374 -6.65 4.12 1.72
N ALA A 375 -6.25 4.55 2.92
CA ALA A 375 -5.22 3.87 3.69
C ALA A 375 -5.62 2.43 4.08
N LEU A 376 -6.90 2.19 4.40
CA LEU A 376 -7.41 0.85 4.71
C LEU A 376 -7.31 -0.09 3.49
N VAL A 377 -7.75 0.39 2.32
CA VAL A 377 -7.72 -0.37 1.07
C VAL A 377 -6.33 -0.91 0.76
N THR A 378 -5.29 -0.10 1.01
CA THR A 378 -3.90 -0.47 0.69
C THR A 378 -3.26 -1.47 1.66
N LEU A 379 -3.88 -1.76 2.81
CA LEU A 379 -3.22 -2.44 3.93
C LEU A 379 -3.83 -3.77 4.36
N LEU A 380 -5.03 -4.14 3.90
CA LEU A 380 -5.74 -5.25 4.54
C LEU A 380 -5.28 -6.64 4.11
N PRO A 381 -4.93 -7.52 5.08
CA PRO A 381 -4.95 -8.95 4.87
C PRO A 381 -6.40 -9.45 4.80
N LEU A 382 -6.73 -10.16 3.72
CA LEU A 382 -8.05 -10.71 3.40
C LEU A 382 -8.46 -11.88 4.33
N LYS A 383 -8.33 -11.77 5.66
CA LYS A 383 -8.83 -12.79 6.60
C LYS A 383 -10.12 -12.36 7.31
N GLU A 384 -10.30 -11.08 7.63
CA GLU A 384 -11.47 -10.58 8.38
C GLU A 384 -12.48 -9.87 7.46
N VAL A 385 -13.47 -10.63 6.95
CA VAL A 385 -14.44 -10.19 5.91
C VAL A 385 -15.39 -9.09 6.41
N GLN A 386 -15.95 -9.26 7.61
CA GLN A 386 -17.10 -8.45 8.05
C GLN A 386 -16.73 -6.99 8.39
N PRO A 387 -15.67 -6.72 9.18
CA PRO A 387 -15.29 -5.32 9.47
C PRO A 387 -14.86 -4.56 8.22
N LEU A 388 -14.33 -5.27 7.21
CA LEU A 388 -14.01 -4.71 5.90
C LEU A 388 -15.26 -4.29 5.12
N ILE A 389 -16.31 -5.13 5.14
CA ILE A 389 -17.63 -4.80 4.53
C ILE A 389 -18.22 -3.54 5.18
N ASP A 390 -18.24 -3.50 6.51
CA ASP A 390 -18.83 -2.40 7.29
C ASP A 390 -18.22 -1.03 6.93
N PHE A 391 -17.00 -1.05 6.38
CA PHE A 391 -16.27 0.14 6.01
C PHE A 391 -16.29 0.42 4.49
N LEU A 392 -16.12 -0.60 3.64
CA LEU A 392 -16.13 -0.42 2.19
C LEU A 392 -17.50 0.00 1.65
N VAL A 393 -18.60 -0.48 2.22
CA VAL A 393 -19.95 -0.15 1.73
C VAL A 393 -20.25 1.36 1.88
N PRO A 394 -20.06 1.99 3.07
CA PRO A 394 -20.16 3.44 3.19
C PRO A 394 -19.15 4.19 2.31
N GLY A 395 -17.92 3.66 2.17
CA GLY A 395 -16.88 4.21 1.31
C GLY A 395 -17.32 4.29 -0.15
N LEU A 396 -17.87 3.20 -0.70
CA LEU A 396 -18.43 3.13 -2.05
C LEU A 396 -19.63 4.07 -2.23
N ALA A 397 -20.49 4.20 -1.22
CA ALA A 397 -21.61 5.14 -1.29
C ALA A 397 -21.13 6.60 -1.39
N ARG A 398 -20.04 6.93 -0.68
CA ARG A 398 -19.46 8.28 -0.65
C ARG A 398 -18.55 8.57 -1.86
N PHE A 399 -17.86 7.56 -2.36
CA PHE A 399 -16.86 7.64 -3.42
C PHE A 399 -17.08 6.53 -4.47
N PRO A 400 -18.20 6.52 -5.19
CA PRO A 400 -18.61 5.39 -6.05
C PRO A 400 -17.69 5.13 -7.24
N ASN A 401 -16.89 6.12 -7.61
CA ASN A 401 -16.00 6.08 -8.77
C ASN A 401 -14.51 6.06 -8.39
N ASP A 402 -14.18 5.92 -7.09
CA ASP A 402 -12.78 5.85 -6.69
C ASP A 402 -12.17 4.50 -7.09
N PRO A 403 -11.11 4.48 -7.92
CA PRO A 403 -10.58 3.24 -8.48
C PRO A 403 -10.06 2.24 -7.43
N LEU A 404 -9.54 2.73 -6.31
CA LEU A 404 -8.93 1.88 -5.29
C LEU A 404 -9.99 1.31 -4.36
N ILE A 405 -11.00 2.11 -4.00
CA ILE A 405 -12.16 1.60 -3.25
C ILE A 405 -12.89 0.53 -4.08
N LEU A 406 -13.02 0.76 -5.40
CA LEU A 406 -13.57 -0.23 -6.33
C LEU A 406 -12.71 -1.51 -6.42
N GLU A 407 -11.38 -1.39 -6.47
CA GLU A 407 -10.46 -2.54 -6.45
C GLU A 407 -10.62 -3.37 -5.17
N ALA A 408 -10.63 -2.73 -4.00
CA ALA A 408 -10.80 -3.41 -2.72
C ALA A 408 -12.13 -4.16 -2.63
N ALA A 409 -13.22 -3.52 -3.08
CA ALA A 409 -14.53 -4.13 -3.14
C ALA A 409 -14.57 -5.31 -4.11
N ALA A 410 -13.86 -5.24 -5.24
CA ALA A 410 -13.75 -6.33 -6.19
C ALA A 410 -12.94 -7.52 -5.64
N LEU A 411 -11.83 -7.27 -4.94
CA LEU A 411 -11.05 -8.32 -4.27
C LEU A 411 -11.90 -9.06 -3.22
N LEU A 412 -12.74 -8.34 -2.50
CA LEU A 412 -13.71 -8.91 -1.57
C LEU A 412 -14.78 -9.76 -2.30
N ASP A 413 -15.30 -9.29 -3.44
CA ASP A 413 -16.23 -10.06 -4.26
C ASP A 413 -15.59 -11.37 -4.75
N LEU A 414 -14.35 -11.34 -5.22
CA LEU A 414 -13.61 -12.52 -5.68
C LEU A 414 -13.47 -13.55 -4.57
N ARG A 415 -13.12 -13.10 -3.35
CA ARG A 415 -13.05 -13.96 -2.18
C ARG A 415 -14.40 -14.59 -1.83
N ASN A 416 -15.48 -13.85 -2.01
CA ASN A 416 -16.85 -14.30 -1.73
C ASN A 416 -17.47 -15.10 -2.90
N GLY A 417 -16.69 -15.46 -3.93
CA GLY A 417 -17.17 -16.25 -5.06
C GLY A 417 -18.09 -15.47 -6.02
N ASN A 418 -17.96 -14.14 -6.08
CA ASN A 418 -18.76 -13.26 -6.96
C ASN A 418 -17.91 -12.60 -8.06
N PRO A 419 -17.20 -13.37 -8.92
CA PRO A 419 -16.24 -12.81 -9.87
C PRO A 419 -16.89 -11.92 -10.95
N ALA A 420 -18.17 -12.13 -11.28
CA ALA A 420 -18.89 -11.27 -12.21
C ALA A 420 -19.15 -9.86 -11.65
N LEU A 421 -19.36 -9.74 -10.34
CA LEU A 421 -19.51 -8.44 -9.68
C LEU A 421 -18.15 -7.74 -9.57
N ALA A 422 -17.11 -8.50 -9.25
CA ALA A 422 -15.73 -8.03 -9.24
C ALA A 422 -15.33 -7.45 -10.61
N GLU A 423 -15.60 -8.18 -11.70
CA GLU A 423 -15.32 -7.74 -13.07
C GLU A 423 -15.95 -6.37 -13.36
N ARG A 424 -17.23 -6.17 -13.02
CA ARG A 424 -17.92 -4.88 -13.25
C ARG A 424 -17.24 -3.73 -12.51
N ARG A 425 -16.87 -3.93 -11.25
CA ARG A 425 -16.18 -2.91 -10.42
C ARG A 425 -14.79 -2.60 -10.96
N LEU A 426 -14.04 -3.63 -11.37
CA LEU A 426 -12.69 -3.47 -11.91
C LEU A 426 -12.70 -2.77 -13.27
N ARG A 427 -13.64 -3.09 -14.16
CA ARG A 427 -13.81 -2.36 -15.43
C ARG A 427 -14.18 -0.89 -15.21
N LEU A 428 -15.01 -0.58 -14.20
CA LEU A 428 -15.29 0.80 -13.82
C LEU A 428 -14.04 1.52 -13.30
N ALA A 429 -13.23 0.86 -12.45
CA ALA A 429 -11.98 1.42 -11.95
C ALA A 429 -10.96 1.69 -13.09
N LEU A 430 -10.84 0.77 -14.04
CA LEU A 430 -9.96 0.90 -15.21
C LEU A 430 -10.39 2.01 -16.17
N ALA A 431 -11.66 2.43 -16.16
CA ALA A 431 -12.09 3.62 -16.92
C ALA A 431 -11.40 4.90 -16.45
N TYR A 432 -10.94 4.94 -15.20
CA TYR A 432 -10.19 6.06 -14.62
C TYR A 432 -8.68 5.81 -14.57
N LEU A 433 -8.24 4.56 -14.41
CA LEU A 433 -6.83 4.15 -14.36
C LEU A 433 -6.52 3.00 -15.34
N PRO A 434 -6.54 3.25 -16.66
CA PRO A 434 -6.48 2.19 -17.68
C PRO A 434 -5.18 1.38 -17.67
N GLU A 435 -4.07 2.01 -17.27
CA GLU A 435 -2.74 1.39 -17.25
C GLU A 435 -2.37 0.78 -15.89
N SER A 436 -3.31 0.67 -14.94
CA SER A 436 -3.00 0.12 -13.61
C SER A 436 -2.71 -1.39 -13.66
N PRO A 437 -1.48 -1.83 -13.29
CA PRO A 437 -1.16 -3.25 -13.29
C PRO A 437 -1.95 -4.04 -12.25
N SER A 438 -2.22 -3.46 -11.07
CA SER A 438 -2.97 -4.12 -9.99
C SER A 438 -4.42 -4.38 -10.38
N LEU A 439 -5.08 -3.39 -10.99
CA LEU A 439 -6.46 -3.51 -11.47
C LEU A 439 -6.56 -4.54 -12.60
N ASN A 440 -5.63 -4.53 -13.54
CA ASN A 440 -5.59 -5.50 -14.63
C ASN A 440 -5.32 -6.92 -14.10
N ASN A 441 -4.42 -7.09 -13.12
CA ASN A 441 -4.20 -8.38 -12.45
C ASN A 441 -5.50 -8.88 -11.80
N SER A 442 -6.17 -8.03 -11.01
CA SER A 442 -7.43 -8.38 -10.35
C SER A 442 -8.55 -8.71 -11.35
N LEU A 443 -8.60 -8.01 -12.48
CA LEU A 443 -9.58 -8.25 -13.54
C LEU A 443 -9.33 -9.60 -14.22
N ALA A 444 -8.08 -9.91 -14.53
CA ALA A 444 -7.72 -11.18 -15.13
C ALA A 444 -8.03 -12.36 -14.20
N ILE A 445 -7.82 -12.22 -12.88
CA ILE A 445 -8.28 -13.22 -11.89
C ILE A 445 -9.81 -13.38 -11.94
N ALA A 446 -10.55 -12.27 -11.99
CA ALA A 446 -12.02 -12.30 -12.06
C ALA A 446 -12.54 -12.99 -13.33
N LEU A 447 -11.84 -12.81 -14.46
CA LEU A 447 -12.16 -13.46 -15.73
C LEU A 447 -11.80 -14.95 -15.70
N ALA A 448 -10.65 -15.31 -15.12
CA ALA A 448 -10.22 -16.70 -14.97
C ALA A 448 -11.18 -17.51 -14.10
N GLN A 449 -11.66 -16.95 -12.98
CA GLN A 449 -12.69 -17.58 -12.13
C GLN A 449 -14.04 -17.75 -12.83
N GLN A 450 -14.29 -17.02 -13.93
CA GLN A 450 -15.47 -17.17 -14.78
C GLN A 450 -15.19 -18.06 -16.02
N GLU A 451 -14.04 -18.74 -16.06
CA GLU A 451 -13.59 -19.56 -17.20
C GLU A 451 -13.39 -18.79 -18.51
N LYS A 452 -13.29 -17.46 -18.46
CA LYS A 452 -12.95 -16.60 -19.60
C LYS A 452 -11.44 -16.58 -19.82
N ILE A 453 -10.86 -17.76 -20.02
CA ILE A 453 -9.40 -17.99 -20.00
C ILE A 453 -8.66 -17.16 -21.06
N GLN A 454 -9.24 -16.98 -22.25
CA GLN A 454 -8.64 -16.19 -23.32
C GLN A 454 -8.49 -14.71 -22.95
N GLU A 455 -9.58 -14.07 -22.51
CA GLU A 455 -9.55 -12.67 -22.05
C GLU A 455 -8.61 -12.48 -20.85
N ALA A 456 -8.63 -13.42 -19.89
CA ALA A 456 -7.74 -13.39 -18.74
C ALA A 456 -6.26 -13.45 -19.16
N THR A 457 -5.94 -14.33 -20.12
CA THR A 457 -4.59 -14.51 -20.66
C THR A 457 -4.09 -13.23 -21.33
N GLU A 458 -4.89 -12.61 -22.20
CA GLU A 458 -4.53 -11.37 -22.89
C GLU A 458 -4.17 -10.26 -21.89
N ILE A 459 -4.96 -10.12 -20.82
CA ILE A 459 -4.72 -9.12 -19.77
C ILE A 459 -3.47 -9.48 -18.97
N PHE A 460 -3.31 -10.74 -18.57
CA PHE A 460 -2.14 -11.16 -17.80
C PHE A 460 -0.84 -11.05 -18.58
N GLN A 461 -0.81 -11.31 -19.89
CA GLN A 461 0.38 -11.11 -20.73
C GLN A 461 0.86 -9.66 -20.69
N ASN A 462 -0.07 -8.69 -20.64
CA ASN A 462 0.28 -7.28 -20.50
C ASN A 462 0.85 -6.96 -19.10
N VAL A 463 0.33 -7.58 -18.05
CA VAL A 463 0.76 -7.36 -16.65
C VAL A 463 2.09 -8.06 -16.33
N ALA A 464 2.29 -9.29 -16.81
CA ALA A 464 3.41 -10.17 -16.50
C ALA A 464 4.78 -9.60 -16.89
N ASN A 465 4.81 -8.63 -17.80
CA ASN A 465 6.03 -7.89 -18.15
C ASN A 465 6.51 -6.92 -17.06
N SER A 466 5.75 -6.73 -15.97
CA SER A 466 5.99 -5.69 -14.96
C SER A 466 5.93 -6.15 -13.50
N ASP A 467 5.38 -7.33 -13.19
CA ASP A 467 5.16 -7.80 -11.82
C ASP A 467 5.29 -9.33 -11.67
N ALA A 468 6.07 -9.76 -10.67
CA ALA A 468 6.27 -11.16 -10.29
C ALA A 468 4.98 -11.86 -9.86
N ARG A 469 4.04 -11.14 -9.23
CA ARG A 469 2.73 -11.71 -8.87
C ARG A 469 1.88 -11.97 -10.12
N GLY A 470 1.96 -11.08 -11.11
CA GLY A 470 1.29 -11.23 -12.40
C GLY A 470 1.76 -12.46 -13.17
N GLN A 471 3.07 -12.74 -13.17
CA GLN A 471 3.66 -13.93 -13.81
C GLN A 471 3.14 -15.24 -13.20
N LEU A 472 3.04 -15.31 -11.86
CA LEU A 472 2.49 -16.48 -11.19
C LEU A 472 1.01 -16.66 -11.52
N ASN A 473 0.20 -15.61 -11.46
CA ASN A 473 -1.22 -15.73 -11.80
C ASN A 473 -1.43 -16.13 -13.27
N LEU A 474 -0.61 -15.60 -14.19
CA LEU A 474 -0.63 -15.99 -15.60
C LEU A 474 -0.36 -17.48 -15.80
N ALA A 475 0.72 -17.99 -15.19
CA ALA A 475 1.06 -19.42 -15.27
C ALA A 475 -0.07 -20.30 -14.72
N LYS A 476 -0.80 -19.84 -13.70
CA LYS A 476 -1.91 -20.57 -13.09
C LYS A 476 -3.07 -20.63 -14.07
N THR A 477 -3.43 -19.49 -14.65
CA THR A 477 -4.48 -19.40 -15.67
C THR A 477 -4.17 -20.24 -16.90
N PHE A 478 -2.89 -20.36 -17.30
CA PHE A 478 -2.49 -21.28 -18.34
C PHE A 478 -2.72 -22.75 -17.95
N LEU A 479 -2.38 -23.16 -16.73
CA LEU A 479 -2.66 -24.52 -16.24
C LEU A 479 -4.17 -24.79 -16.15
N GLU A 480 -4.97 -23.84 -15.66
CA GLU A 480 -6.44 -23.91 -15.64
C GLU A 480 -7.05 -24.03 -17.05
N GLY A 481 -6.37 -23.48 -18.06
CA GLY A 481 -6.72 -23.58 -19.47
C GLY A 481 -6.22 -24.85 -20.16
N GLY A 482 -5.47 -25.73 -19.47
CA GLY A 482 -4.83 -26.89 -20.07
C GLY A 482 -3.66 -26.55 -21.01
N GLN A 483 -3.01 -25.40 -20.81
CA GLN A 483 -1.92 -24.86 -21.63
C GLN A 483 -0.58 -25.01 -20.89
N ALA A 484 -0.18 -26.25 -20.58
CA ALA A 484 1.00 -26.53 -19.76
C ALA A 484 2.32 -25.95 -20.33
N GLN A 485 2.49 -25.92 -21.65
CA GLN A 485 3.68 -25.33 -22.27
C GLN A 485 3.77 -23.82 -22.01
N ALA A 486 2.66 -23.09 -22.17
CA ALA A 486 2.63 -21.65 -21.92
C ALA A 486 2.87 -21.32 -20.43
N ALA A 487 2.40 -22.17 -19.52
CA ALA A 487 2.70 -22.08 -18.10
C ALA A 487 4.20 -22.27 -17.83
N LEU A 488 4.82 -23.28 -18.45
CA LEU A 488 6.25 -23.54 -18.32
C LEU A 488 7.09 -22.36 -18.84
N ASP A 489 6.80 -21.88 -20.05
CA ASP A 489 7.52 -20.77 -20.68
C ASP A 489 7.44 -19.48 -19.82
N THR A 490 6.29 -19.27 -19.16
CA THR A 490 6.10 -18.13 -18.23
C THR A 490 6.97 -18.27 -16.97
N LEU A 491 7.12 -19.49 -16.47
CA LEU A 491 7.86 -19.77 -15.23
C LEU A 491 9.38 -19.88 -15.44
N ASP A 492 9.84 -20.28 -16.62
CA ASP A 492 11.27 -20.29 -16.97
C ASP A 492 11.92 -18.91 -16.86
N GLY A 493 11.13 -17.85 -17.11
CA GLY A 493 11.55 -16.44 -16.95
C GLY A 493 11.40 -15.89 -15.53
N TYR A 494 10.90 -16.68 -14.57
CA TYR A 494 10.55 -16.20 -13.23
C TYR A 494 11.79 -16.15 -12.31
N ALA A 495 12.26 -14.93 -12.03
CA ALA A 495 13.53 -14.70 -11.31
C ALA A 495 13.62 -15.34 -9.91
N ALA A 496 12.49 -15.59 -9.24
CA ALA A 496 12.44 -16.13 -7.88
C ALA A 496 12.03 -17.61 -7.82
N LEU A 497 12.06 -18.33 -8.94
CA LEU A 497 11.54 -19.71 -9.07
C LEU A 497 12.02 -20.62 -7.93
N GLU A 498 13.33 -20.75 -7.78
CA GLU A 498 13.98 -21.65 -6.80
C GLU A 498 13.68 -21.33 -5.32
N THR A 499 13.12 -20.15 -5.05
CA THR A 499 12.87 -19.65 -3.68
C THR A 499 11.38 -19.46 -3.38
N ASN A 500 10.51 -19.65 -4.37
CA ASN A 500 9.07 -19.43 -4.21
C ASN A 500 8.32 -20.77 -4.30
N PRO A 501 7.74 -21.27 -3.20
CA PRO A 501 7.06 -22.57 -3.18
C PRO A 501 5.88 -22.66 -4.14
N ALA A 502 5.11 -21.57 -4.29
CA ALA A 502 3.97 -21.55 -5.23
C ALA A 502 4.44 -21.62 -6.69
N ALA A 503 5.54 -20.93 -7.03
CA ALA A 503 6.14 -20.98 -8.35
C ALA A 503 6.62 -22.40 -8.69
N LEU A 504 7.38 -23.02 -7.77
CA LEU A 504 7.87 -24.40 -7.91
C LEU A 504 6.74 -25.41 -8.02
N THR A 505 5.65 -25.21 -7.27
CA THR A 505 4.46 -26.06 -7.36
C THR A 505 3.90 -26.07 -8.77
N MET A 506 3.70 -24.88 -9.34
CA MET A 506 3.12 -24.73 -10.68
C MET A 506 4.09 -25.18 -11.78
N TYR A 507 5.39 -24.93 -11.58
CA TYR A 507 6.44 -25.38 -12.48
C TYR A 507 6.50 -26.91 -12.53
N GLY A 508 6.45 -27.58 -11.37
CA GLY A 508 6.43 -29.03 -11.29
C GLY A 508 5.19 -29.65 -11.93
N ILE A 509 4.01 -29.05 -11.73
CA ILE A 509 2.77 -29.46 -12.43
C ILE A 509 2.93 -29.31 -13.94
N ALA A 510 3.42 -28.16 -14.43
CA ALA A 510 3.61 -27.92 -15.86
C ALA A 510 4.57 -28.95 -16.49
N LEU A 511 5.69 -29.24 -15.83
CA LEU A 511 6.66 -30.27 -16.25
C LEU A 511 6.02 -31.66 -16.34
N ALA A 512 5.29 -32.06 -15.31
CA ALA A 512 4.61 -33.36 -15.30
C ALA A 512 3.58 -33.46 -16.43
N ARG A 513 2.83 -32.38 -16.71
CA ARG A 513 1.96 -32.36 -17.89
C ARG A 513 2.77 -32.52 -19.18
N LEU A 514 3.95 -31.95 -19.30
CA LEU A 514 4.77 -32.15 -20.51
C LEU A 514 5.47 -33.54 -20.56
N GLY A 515 5.15 -34.45 -19.65
CA GLY A 515 5.73 -35.80 -19.57
C GLY A 515 7.13 -35.84 -18.95
N ARG A 516 7.55 -34.75 -18.31
CA ARG A 516 8.83 -34.62 -17.59
C ARG A 516 8.62 -34.94 -16.11
N ASP A 517 8.03 -36.11 -15.83
CA ASP A 517 7.52 -36.46 -14.50
C ASP A 517 8.61 -36.41 -13.41
N ASN A 518 9.81 -36.94 -13.69
CA ASN A 518 10.92 -36.91 -12.71
C ASN A 518 11.34 -35.48 -12.33
N GLU A 519 11.38 -34.57 -13.30
CA GLU A 519 11.72 -33.16 -13.05
C GLU A 519 10.57 -32.46 -12.32
N GLY A 520 9.32 -32.80 -12.68
CA GLY A 520 8.13 -32.32 -12.00
C GLY A 520 8.07 -32.74 -10.53
N GLU A 521 8.35 -34.02 -10.24
CA GLU A 521 8.43 -34.55 -8.87
C GLU A 521 9.52 -33.83 -8.06
N ALA A 522 10.72 -33.64 -8.62
CA ALA A 522 11.80 -32.93 -7.94
C ALA A 522 11.44 -31.47 -7.60
N ALA A 523 10.77 -30.76 -8.52
CA ALA A 523 10.30 -29.40 -8.28
C ALA A 523 9.21 -29.34 -7.19
N LEU A 524 8.28 -30.31 -7.18
CA LEU A 524 7.23 -30.40 -6.16
C LEU A 524 7.79 -30.75 -4.77
N GLU A 525 8.76 -31.67 -4.70
CA GLU A 525 9.44 -31.99 -3.45
C GLU A 525 10.18 -30.77 -2.91
N ARG A 526 10.86 -30.01 -3.80
CA ARG A 526 11.48 -28.75 -3.41
C ARG A 526 10.48 -27.70 -2.94
N ALA A 527 9.29 -27.64 -3.55
CA ALA A 527 8.23 -26.76 -3.09
C ALA A 527 7.77 -27.13 -1.66
N LEU A 528 7.64 -28.42 -1.36
CA LEU A 528 7.25 -28.93 -0.05
C LEU A 528 8.33 -28.75 1.02
N ASP A 529 9.62 -28.75 0.65
CA ASP A 529 10.70 -28.37 1.58
C ASP A 529 10.56 -26.92 2.07
N LEU A 530 10.08 -26.03 1.18
CA LEU A 530 9.89 -24.60 1.48
C LEU A 530 8.54 -24.33 2.16
N ASP A 531 7.49 -25.04 1.77
CA ASP A 531 6.15 -24.97 2.36
C ASP A 531 5.56 -26.37 2.56
N PRO A 532 5.83 -27.01 3.72
CA PRO A 532 5.32 -28.34 4.03
C PRO A 532 3.79 -28.42 4.15
N GLN A 533 3.08 -27.29 4.20
CA GLN A 533 1.62 -27.23 4.32
C GLN A 533 0.92 -27.02 2.98
N SER A 534 1.64 -27.04 1.86
CA SER A 534 1.05 -26.87 0.54
C SER A 534 0.22 -28.09 0.13
N ASP A 535 -1.11 -27.97 0.27
CA ASP A 535 -2.07 -28.98 -0.16
C ASP A 535 -1.95 -29.28 -1.66
N THR A 536 -1.83 -28.24 -2.50
CA THR A 536 -1.73 -28.40 -3.96
C THR A 536 -0.47 -29.16 -4.35
N ALA A 537 0.69 -28.83 -3.76
CA ALA A 537 1.94 -29.53 -4.08
C ALA A 537 1.89 -30.99 -3.63
N THR A 538 1.33 -31.25 -2.45
CA THR A 538 1.12 -32.61 -1.92
C THR A 538 0.21 -33.42 -2.84
N GLN A 539 -0.92 -32.84 -3.25
CA GLN A 539 -1.89 -33.48 -4.13
C GLN A 539 -1.29 -33.77 -5.51
N ALA A 540 -0.59 -32.80 -6.11
CA ALA A 540 0.08 -32.97 -7.40
C ALA A 540 1.13 -34.09 -7.37
N LEU A 541 1.99 -34.10 -6.35
CA LEU A 541 3.02 -35.12 -6.19
C LEU A 541 2.41 -36.52 -6.03
N SER A 542 1.33 -36.63 -5.25
CA SER A 542 0.58 -37.87 -5.08
C SER A 542 -0.01 -38.38 -6.39
N LEU A 543 -0.66 -37.49 -7.16
CA LEU A 543 -1.28 -37.82 -8.44
C LEU A 543 -0.25 -38.26 -9.49
N ILE A 544 0.93 -37.62 -9.55
CA ILE A 544 2.02 -37.99 -10.47
C ILE A 544 2.57 -39.37 -10.10
N LYS A 545 2.88 -39.61 -8.81
CA LYS A 545 3.36 -40.92 -8.35
C LYS A 545 2.34 -42.03 -8.60
N GLN A 546 1.05 -41.73 -8.45
CA GLN A 546 -0.03 -42.65 -8.79
C GLN A 546 -0.09 -42.93 -10.30
N GLN A 547 0.00 -41.90 -11.13
CA GLN A 547 0.04 -42.01 -12.59
C GLN A 547 1.16 -42.96 -13.02
N ASN A 548 2.38 -42.70 -12.55
CA ASN A 548 3.58 -43.44 -12.90
C ASN A 548 3.47 -44.93 -12.54
N LYS A 549 2.84 -45.25 -11.40
CA LYS A 549 2.56 -46.65 -11.02
C LYS A 549 1.53 -47.32 -11.91
N ILE A 550 0.46 -46.63 -12.30
CA ILE A 550 -0.60 -47.20 -13.15
C ILE A 550 -0.10 -47.40 -14.59
N THR A 551 0.61 -46.41 -15.14
CA THR A 551 1.10 -46.44 -16.52
C THR A 551 2.46 -47.13 -16.67
N ALA A 552 3.07 -47.60 -15.58
CA ALA A 552 4.44 -48.10 -15.54
C ALA A 552 5.45 -47.10 -16.15
N GLY A 553 5.25 -45.81 -15.89
CA GLY A 553 6.07 -44.71 -16.41
C GLY A 553 5.92 -44.45 -17.92
N GLN A 554 4.97 -45.10 -18.59
CA GLN A 554 4.71 -44.83 -20.00
C GLN A 554 3.97 -43.48 -20.15
N PRO A 555 4.38 -42.63 -21.10
CA PRO A 555 3.76 -41.33 -21.32
C PRO A 555 2.33 -41.49 -21.84
N ILE A 556 1.41 -40.67 -21.31
CA ILE A 556 0.01 -40.65 -21.73
C ILE A 556 -0.10 -40.02 -23.12
N GLN A 557 -0.53 -40.82 -24.10
CA GLN A 557 -0.70 -40.39 -25.49
C GLN A 557 -2.12 -39.88 -25.75
N LEU A 558 -2.27 -38.57 -25.89
CA LEU A 558 -3.53 -37.88 -26.18
C LEU A 558 -3.39 -36.95 -27.38
N SER A 559 -4.46 -36.84 -28.17
CA SER A 559 -4.59 -35.79 -29.17
C SER A 559 -4.53 -34.42 -28.50
N ALA A 560 -4.06 -33.39 -29.21
CA ALA A 560 -3.93 -32.04 -28.65
C ALA A 560 -5.24 -31.51 -28.02
N LYS A 561 -6.40 -31.86 -28.60
CA LYS A 561 -7.71 -31.45 -28.05
C LYS A 561 -8.05 -32.20 -26.77
N ALA A 562 -7.93 -33.53 -26.77
CA ALA A 562 -8.21 -34.33 -25.57
C ALA A 562 -7.22 -34.00 -24.44
N ARG A 563 -5.97 -33.68 -24.79
CA ARG A 563 -4.90 -33.26 -23.88
C ARG A 563 -5.27 -32.02 -23.07
N ILE A 564 -5.83 -31.00 -23.72
CA ILE A 564 -6.26 -29.78 -23.04
C ILE A 564 -7.27 -30.12 -21.93
N HIS A 565 -8.30 -30.90 -22.25
CA HIS A 565 -9.34 -31.26 -21.27
C HIS A 565 -8.81 -32.18 -20.16
N PHE A 566 -7.91 -33.10 -20.49
CA PHE A 566 -7.23 -33.92 -19.49
C PHE A 566 -6.44 -33.06 -18.51
N ASP A 567 -5.64 -32.12 -19.01
CA ASP A 567 -4.79 -31.25 -18.18
C ASP A 567 -5.65 -30.35 -17.28
N ARG A 568 -6.77 -29.83 -17.81
CA ARG A 568 -7.78 -29.10 -17.03
C ARG A 568 -8.34 -29.95 -15.90
N GLY A 569 -8.71 -31.19 -16.18
CA GLY A 569 -9.26 -32.10 -15.18
C GLY A 569 -8.26 -32.44 -14.08
N MET A 570 -7.01 -32.69 -14.47
CA MET A 570 -5.93 -32.96 -13.51
C MET A 570 -5.61 -31.75 -12.65
N PHE A 571 -5.53 -30.55 -13.23
CA PHE A 571 -5.34 -29.32 -12.45
C PHE A 571 -6.52 -29.04 -11.50
N ALA A 572 -7.75 -29.33 -11.93
CA ALA A 572 -8.93 -29.23 -11.06
C ALA A 572 -8.85 -30.19 -9.87
N LEU A 573 -8.35 -31.43 -10.03
CA LEU A 573 -8.10 -32.35 -8.91
C LEU A 573 -7.07 -31.80 -7.91
N GLU A 574 -5.98 -31.21 -8.40
CA GLU A 574 -4.92 -30.60 -7.57
C GLU A 574 -5.42 -29.40 -6.76
N GLN A 575 -6.52 -28.78 -7.21
CA GLN A 575 -7.21 -27.68 -6.54
C GLN A 575 -8.46 -28.14 -5.76
N ASN A 576 -8.69 -29.45 -5.62
CA ASN A 576 -9.87 -30.04 -4.98
C ASN A 576 -11.22 -29.67 -5.62
N ARG A 577 -11.22 -29.26 -6.89
CA ARG A 577 -12.42 -28.95 -7.68
C ARG A 577 -12.94 -30.21 -8.36
N TRP A 578 -13.44 -31.16 -7.57
CA TRP A 578 -13.71 -32.53 -8.03
C TRP A 578 -14.82 -32.63 -9.08
N LEU A 579 -15.84 -31.76 -9.03
CA LEU A 579 -16.90 -31.72 -10.05
C LEU A 579 -16.34 -31.28 -11.41
N ASP A 580 -15.62 -30.16 -11.43
CA ASP A 580 -14.99 -29.62 -12.65
C ASP A 580 -13.99 -30.62 -13.24
N ALA A 581 -13.28 -31.35 -12.37
CA ALA A 581 -12.41 -32.43 -12.79
C ALA A 581 -13.18 -33.55 -13.50
N ALA A 582 -14.28 -34.03 -12.92
CA ALA A 582 -15.11 -35.08 -13.50
C ALA A 582 -15.66 -34.67 -14.88
N ASP A 583 -16.14 -33.43 -15.02
CA ASP A 583 -16.66 -32.91 -16.28
C ASP A 583 -15.55 -32.80 -17.34
N ALA A 584 -14.38 -32.27 -16.97
CA ALA A 584 -13.24 -32.16 -17.87
C ALA A 584 -12.74 -33.53 -18.36
N PHE A 585 -12.67 -34.53 -17.47
CA PHE A 585 -12.32 -35.90 -17.87
C PHE A 585 -13.39 -36.52 -18.77
N SER A 586 -14.68 -36.27 -18.54
CA SER A 586 -15.75 -36.73 -19.43
C SER A 586 -15.55 -36.20 -20.85
N VAL A 587 -15.27 -34.89 -20.99
CA VAL A 587 -15.01 -34.28 -22.30
C VAL A 587 -13.75 -34.86 -22.96
N ALA A 588 -12.67 -35.05 -22.20
CA ALA A 588 -11.45 -35.67 -22.72
C ALA A 588 -11.72 -37.10 -23.22
N GLN A 589 -12.53 -37.87 -22.48
CA GLN A 589 -12.91 -39.24 -22.80
C GLN A 589 -13.77 -39.32 -24.07
N GLU A 590 -14.71 -38.39 -24.26
CA GLU A 590 -15.51 -38.30 -25.50
C GLU A 590 -14.64 -38.01 -26.73
N MET A 591 -13.58 -37.21 -26.57
CA MET A 591 -12.66 -36.87 -27.66
C MET A 591 -11.73 -38.03 -28.01
N GLN A 592 -11.17 -38.69 -27.00
CA GLN A 592 -10.30 -39.84 -27.18
C GLN A 592 -10.40 -40.78 -25.97
N PRO A 593 -11.17 -41.87 -26.09
CA PRO A 593 -11.29 -42.85 -25.01
C PRO A 593 -9.94 -43.54 -24.75
N ILE A 594 -9.37 -43.33 -23.56
CA ILE A 594 -8.20 -44.08 -23.09
C ILE A 594 -8.38 -44.56 -21.65
N PRO A 595 -7.86 -45.74 -21.27
CA PRO A 595 -8.16 -46.34 -19.95
C PRO A 595 -7.78 -45.49 -18.74
N ILE A 596 -6.71 -44.69 -18.84
CA ILE A 596 -6.25 -43.83 -17.74
C ILE A 596 -7.22 -42.65 -17.48
N LEU A 597 -7.94 -42.16 -18.50
CA LEU A 597 -8.97 -41.14 -18.32
C LEU A 597 -10.15 -41.69 -17.49
N SER A 598 -10.57 -42.93 -17.77
CA SER A 598 -11.62 -43.61 -17.01
C SER A 598 -11.21 -43.79 -15.53
N PHE A 599 -9.93 -44.01 -15.25
CA PHE A 599 -9.42 -44.05 -13.88
C PHE A 599 -9.60 -42.69 -13.17
N TYR A 600 -9.12 -41.60 -13.77
CA TYR A 600 -9.21 -40.27 -13.14
C TYR A 600 -10.65 -39.74 -13.06
N GLN A 601 -11.49 -40.06 -14.05
CA GLN A 601 -12.92 -39.78 -13.99
C GLN A 601 -13.57 -40.53 -12.82
N GLY A 602 -13.28 -41.83 -12.65
CA GLY A 602 -13.76 -42.61 -11.50
C GLY A 602 -13.30 -42.03 -10.17
N TYR A 603 -12.05 -41.55 -10.10
CA TYR A 603 -11.49 -40.89 -8.93
C TYR A 603 -12.23 -39.59 -8.58
N ALA A 604 -12.44 -38.71 -9.55
CA ALA A 604 -13.20 -37.48 -9.36
C ALA A 604 -14.65 -37.77 -8.94
N LEU A 605 -15.32 -38.71 -9.62
CA LEU A 605 -16.70 -39.12 -9.29
C LEU A 605 -16.83 -39.68 -7.88
N GLN A 606 -15.87 -40.50 -7.44
CA GLN A 606 -15.85 -41.02 -6.08
C GLN A 606 -15.75 -39.92 -5.02
N LEU A 607 -14.89 -38.92 -5.24
CA LEU A 607 -14.74 -37.77 -4.34
C LEU A 607 -16.00 -36.89 -4.29
N THR A 608 -16.81 -36.88 -5.35
CA THR A 608 -18.11 -36.19 -5.39
C THR A 608 -19.26 -37.03 -4.81
N GLY A 609 -19.00 -38.24 -4.31
CA GLY A 609 -20.02 -39.15 -3.76
C GLY A 609 -20.80 -39.94 -4.81
N ARG A 610 -20.47 -39.83 -6.10
CA ARG A 610 -21.12 -40.54 -7.21
C ARG A 610 -20.55 -41.95 -7.36
N HIS A 611 -20.66 -42.76 -6.30
CA HIS A 611 -19.97 -44.05 -6.18
C HIS A 611 -20.35 -45.07 -7.26
N ARG A 612 -21.60 -45.08 -7.73
CA ARG A 612 -22.03 -45.99 -8.83
C ARG A 612 -21.35 -45.66 -10.15
N ASP A 613 -21.26 -44.38 -10.49
CA ASP A 613 -20.62 -43.91 -11.72
C ASP A 613 -19.10 -44.10 -11.63
N ALA A 614 -18.54 -43.96 -10.42
CA ALA A 614 -17.15 -44.30 -10.15
C ALA A 614 -16.84 -45.78 -10.39
N VAL A 615 -17.72 -46.70 -9.96
CA VAL A 615 -17.59 -48.14 -10.24
C VAL A 615 -17.54 -48.41 -11.74
N GLU A 616 -18.41 -47.79 -12.54
CA GLU A 616 -18.42 -47.96 -13.99
C GLU A 616 -17.10 -47.48 -14.63
N SER A 617 -16.65 -46.29 -14.22
CA SER A 617 -15.41 -45.69 -14.72
C SER A 617 -14.17 -46.51 -14.34
N TYR A 618 -14.07 -46.96 -13.08
CA TYR A 618 -12.98 -47.81 -12.63
C TYR A 618 -13.03 -49.22 -13.24
N SER A 619 -14.22 -49.78 -13.48
CA SER A 619 -14.35 -51.08 -14.15
C SER A 619 -13.77 -51.00 -15.56
N THR A 620 -14.08 -49.92 -16.28
CA THR A 620 -13.51 -49.64 -17.61
C THR A 620 -11.99 -49.54 -17.56
N ALA A 621 -11.43 -48.80 -16.58
CA ALA A 621 -9.99 -48.72 -16.40
C ALA A 621 -9.34 -50.08 -16.08
N ALA A 622 -10.00 -50.89 -15.24
CA ALA A 622 -9.54 -52.20 -14.82
C ALA A 622 -9.49 -53.22 -15.98
N GLU A 623 -10.25 -53.03 -17.08
CA GLU A 623 -10.15 -53.89 -18.25
C GLU A 623 -8.77 -53.88 -18.90
N THR A 624 -8.06 -52.74 -18.80
CA THR A 624 -6.68 -52.60 -19.29
C THR A 624 -5.68 -52.78 -18.17
N PHE A 625 -5.90 -52.15 -17.01
CA PHE A 625 -4.99 -52.18 -15.86
C PHE A 625 -5.32 -53.33 -14.90
N ARG A 626 -5.54 -54.54 -15.43
CA ARG A 626 -6.03 -55.71 -14.68
C ARG A 626 -5.12 -56.16 -13.54
N GLU A 627 -3.84 -55.80 -13.61
CA GLU A 627 -2.81 -56.16 -12.62
C GLU A 627 -2.31 -54.93 -11.84
N SER A 628 -3.04 -53.80 -11.88
CA SER A 628 -2.73 -52.63 -11.07
C SER A 628 -3.43 -52.74 -9.71
N ASP A 629 -2.64 -52.84 -8.63
CA ASP A 629 -3.13 -52.82 -7.26
C ASP A 629 -3.90 -51.52 -6.95
N ILE A 630 -3.47 -50.39 -7.50
CA ILE A 630 -4.11 -49.08 -7.32
C ILE A 630 -5.51 -49.06 -7.94
N VAL A 631 -5.64 -49.49 -9.20
CA VAL A 631 -6.93 -49.50 -9.91
C VAL A 631 -7.90 -50.47 -9.23
N LEU A 632 -7.44 -51.67 -8.89
CA LEU A 632 -8.25 -52.67 -8.20
C LEU A 632 -8.62 -52.25 -6.78
N ASN A 633 -7.73 -51.58 -6.04
CA ASN A 633 -8.04 -51.02 -4.73
C ASN A 633 -9.16 -49.97 -4.81
N ASN A 634 -9.05 -49.03 -5.76
CA ASN A 634 -10.06 -47.98 -5.93
C ASN A 634 -11.41 -48.53 -6.43
N LEU A 635 -11.40 -49.49 -7.36
CA LEU A 635 -12.61 -50.19 -7.78
C LEU A 635 -13.26 -50.95 -6.61
N GLY A 636 -12.45 -51.67 -5.84
CA GLY A 636 -12.91 -52.41 -4.66
C GLY A 636 -13.49 -51.50 -3.58
N TYR A 637 -12.86 -50.35 -3.34
CA TYR A 637 -13.36 -49.33 -2.43
C TYR A 637 -14.68 -48.70 -2.93
N ALA A 638 -14.80 -48.41 -4.22
CA ALA A 638 -16.05 -47.94 -4.79
C ALA A 638 -17.19 -48.98 -4.66
N TYR A 639 -16.89 -50.28 -4.83
CA TYR A 639 -17.84 -51.36 -4.56
C TYR A 639 -18.25 -51.44 -3.07
N LEU A 640 -17.28 -51.26 -2.17
CA LEU A 640 -17.54 -51.18 -0.72
C LEU A 640 -18.51 -50.04 -0.41
N GLN A 641 -18.30 -48.85 -0.99
CA GLN A 641 -19.15 -47.67 -0.77
C GLN A 641 -20.60 -47.83 -1.29
N ILE A 642 -20.84 -48.71 -2.27
CA ILE A 642 -22.20 -49.05 -2.73
C ILE A 642 -22.76 -50.34 -2.09
N GLY A 643 -22.09 -50.90 -1.08
CA GLY A 643 -22.52 -52.09 -0.34
C GLY A 643 -22.37 -53.42 -1.09
N ARG A 644 -21.61 -53.44 -2.19
CA ARG A 644 -21.30 -54.66 -2.96
C ARG A 644 -20.05 -55.34 -2.43
N TYR A 645 -20.14 -55.79 -1.17
CA TYR A 645 -19.02 -56.40 -0.46
C TYR A 645 -18.46 -57.66 -1.14
N ASP A 646 -19.30 -58.40 -1.88
CA ASP A 646 -18.93 -59.55 -2.68
C ASP A 646 -17.88 -59.18 -3.76
N LEU A 647 -18.15 -58.12 -4.51
CA LEU A 647 -17.26 -57.62 -5.56
C LEU A 647 -16.06 -56.85 -5.00
N ALA A 648 -16.26 -56.11 -3.90
CA ALA A 648 -15.18 -55.45 -3.19
C ALA A 648 -14.13 -56.46 -2.71
N LEU A 649 -14.57 -57.59 -2.13
CA LEU A 649 -13.69 -58.63 -1.59
C LEU A 649 -12.77 -59.21 -2.68
N ILE A 650 -13.32 -59.47 -3.87
CA ILE A 650 -12.56 -60.03 -5.01
C ILE A 650 -11.45 -59.06 -5.43
N ASN A 651 -11.80 -57.80 -5.66
CA ASN A 651 -10.85 -56.79 -6.14
C ASN A 651 -9.79 -56.44 -5.10
N LEU A 652 -10.18 -56.28 -3.83
CA LEU A 652 -9.29 -55.91 -2.74
C LEU A 652 -8.33 -57.04 -2.35
N LYS A 653 -8.78 -58.30 -2.37
CA LYS A 653 -7.88 -59.46 -2.21
C LYS A 653 -6.86 -59.53 -3.33
N LYS A 654 -7.28 -59.28 -4.58
CA LYS A 654 -6.33 -59.25 -5.70
C LYS A 654 -5.33 -58.11 -5.55
N ALA A 655 -5.79 -56.90 -5.20
CA ALA A 655 -4.94 -55.74 -4.98
C ALA A 655 -3.88 -55.99 -3.88
N SER A 656 -4.28 -56.57 -2.74
CA SER A 656 -3.35 -56.87 -1.63
C SER A 656 -2.35 -57.99 -1.95
N GLN A 657 -2.72 -58.93 -2.82
CA GLN A 657 -1.80 -59.96 -3.33
C GLN A 657 -0.79 -59.40 -4.33
N LEU A 658 -1.23 -58.49 -5.21
CA LEU A 658 -0.36 -57.83 -6.19
C LEU A 658 0.67 -56.92 -5.53
N ASN A 659 0.27 -56.22 -4.47
CA ASN A 659 1.17 -55.35 -3.72
C ASN A 659 0.98 -55.54 -2.20
N PRO A 660 1.80 -56.40 -1.58
CA PRO A 660 1.77 -56.62 -0.12
C PRO A 660 2.19 -55.40 0.71
N SER A 661 2.66 -54.32 0.09
CA SER A 661 2.99 -53.05 0.75
C SER A 661 1.90 -51.98 0.60
N ASN A 662 0.78 -52.29 -0.06
CA ASN A 662 -0.33 -51.37 -0.20
C ASN A 662 -1.24 -51.39 1.05
N SER A 663 -0.94 -50.52 2.01
CA SER A 663 -1.72 -50.42 3.26
C SER A 663 -3.20 -50.11 3.03
N SER A 664 -3.54 -49.29 2.03
CA SER A 664 -4.93 -48.96 1.68
C SER A 664 -5.71 -50.17 1.19
N ALA A 665 -5.09 -51.07 0.42
CA ALA A 665 -5.72 -52.31 -0.02
C ALA A 665 -6.08 -53.21 1.16
N PHE A 666 -5.18 -53.36 2.15
CA PHE A 666 -5.45 -54.12 3.37
C PHE A 666 -6.50 -53.45 4.26
N LEU A 667 -6.46 -52.12 4.39
CA LEU A 667 -7.45 -51.35 5.14
C LEU A 667 -8.86 -51.57 4.58
N ASN A 668 -9.02 -51.38 3.28
CA ASN A 668 -10.29 -51.54 2.57
C ASN A 668 -10.75 -52.99 2.56
N LEU A 669 -9.82 -53.95 2.46
CA LEU A 669 -10.12 -55.38 2.56
C LEU A 669 -10.70 -55.73 3.94
N GLY A 670 -10.10 -55.23 5.02
CA GLY A 670 -10.60 -55.43 6.38
C GLY A 670 -11.99 -54.83 6.58
N LEU A 671 -12.24 -53.61 6.10
CA LEU A 671 -13.57 -52.99 6.12
C LEU A 671 -14.61 -53.80 5.35
N THR A 672 -14.21 -54.38 4.20
CA THR A 672 -15.07 -55.25 3.40
C THR A 672 -15.39 -56.57 4.10
N GLN A 673 -14.38 -57.20 4.72
CA GLN A 673 -14.53 -58.44 5.49
C GLN A 673 -15.43 -58.22 6.71
N PHE A 674 -15.25 -57.10 7.41
CA PHE A 674 -16.13 -56.69 8.50
C PHE A 674 -17.58 -56.56 8.04
N GLY A 675 -17.83 -55.89 6.90
CA GLY A 675 -19.17 -55.79 6.29
C GLY A 675 -19.78 -57.14 5.89
N LEU A 676 -18.96 -58.17 5.65
CA LEU A 676 -19.37 -59.54 5.37
C LEU A 676 -19.51 -60.41 6.64
N GLY A 677 -19.22 -59.88 7.83
CA GLY A 677 -19.19 -60.63 9.09
C GLY A 677 -17.97 -61.54 9.27
N GLN A 678 -16.92 -61.37 8.46
CA GLN A 678 -15.65 -62.09 8.53
C GLN A 678 -14.70 -61.35 9.49
N TYR A 679 -15.09 -61.27 10.76
CA TYR A 679 -14.44 -60.40 11.74
C TYR A 679 -12.97 -60.78 12.04
N SER A 680 -12.66 -62.08 12.09
CA SER A 680 -11.29 -62.55 12.36
C SER A 680 -10.33 -62.18 11.22
N GLU A 681 -10.78 -62.35 9.97
CA GLU A 681 -10.01 -61.97 8.80
C GLU A 681 -9.89 -60.44 8.68
N ALA A 682 -10.93 -59.69 9.07
CA ALA A 682 -10.89 -58.23 9.11
C ALA A 682 -9.80 -57.71 10.05
N LEU A 683 -9.71 -58.26 11.27
CA LEU A 683 -8.65 -57.93 12.23
C LEU A 683 -7.25 -58.21 11.65
N THR A 684 -7.08 -59.37 11.00
CA THR A 684 -5.79 -59.73 10.36
C THR A 684 -5.41 -58.75 9.25
N SER A 685 -6.37 -58.37 8.40
CA SER A 685 -6.14 -57.37 7.34
C SER A 685 -5.79 -56.01 7.92
N TRP A 686 -6.44 -55.59 9.01
CA TRP A 686 -6.14 -54.34 9.69
C TRP A 686 -4.79 -54.35 10.40
N ASP A 687 -4.39 -55.46 11.02
CA ASP A 687 -3.04 -55.62 11.59
C ASP A 687 -1.97 -55.42 10.50
N GLN A 688 -2.19 -55.99 9.31
CA GLN A 688 -1.29 -55.80 8.19
C GLN A 688 -1.28 -54.34 7.69
N ALA A 689 -2.44 -53.71 7.55
CA ALA A 689 -2.54 -52.30 7.15
C ALA A 689 -1.80 -51.37 8.12
N GLU A 690 -1.96 -51.60 9.42
CA GLU A 690 -1.34 -50.84 10.51
C GLU A 690 0.17 -51.06 10.58
N SER A 691 0.64 -52.29 10.34
CA SER A 691 2.08 -52.58 10.26
C SER A 691 2.77 -51.80 9.14
N LEU A 692 2.05 -51.55 8.04
CA LEU A 692 2.53 -50.79 6.88
C LEU A 692 2.37 -49.28 7.07
N ASN A 693 1.31 -48.85 7.74
CA ASN A 693 1.09 -47.47 8.11
C ASN A 693 0.51 -47.35 9.54
N PRO A 694 1.37 -47.08 10.54
CA PRO A 694 0.95 -46.99 11.94
C PRO A 694 -0.03 -45.85 12.25
N THR A 695 -0.22 -44.86 11.36
CA THR A 695 -1.19 -43.78 11.60
C THR A 695 -2.64 -44.21 11.40
N LEU A 696 -2.88 -45.42 10.89
CA LEU A 696 -4.23 -45.93 10.63
C LEU A 696 -4.94 -46.47 11.88
N SER A 697 -4.22 -46.71 12.98
CA SER A 697 -4.77 -47.32 14.21
C SER A 697 -5.95 -46.55 14.79
N GLU A 698 -5.87 -45.21 14.80
CA GLU A 698 -6.91 -44.33 15.36
C GLU A 698 -8.24 -44.45 14.60
N GLY A 699 -8.19 -44.52 13.27
CA GLY A 699 -9.38 -44.66 12.41
C GLY A 699 -10.05 -46.04 12.51
N LEU A 700 -9.35 -47.05 13.03
CA LEU A 700 -9.83 -48.43 13.12
C LEU A 700 -10.36 -48.84 14.50
N PHE A 701 -10.16 -48.00 15.52
CA PHE A 701 -10.42 -48.35 16.92
C PHE A 701 -11.83 -48.92 17.16
N ASN A 702 -12.87 -48.21 16.71
CA ASN A 702 -14.26 -48.63 16.94
C ASN A 702 -14.61 -49.91 16.15
N TYR A 703 -14.12 -50.02 14.91
CA TYR A 703 -14.34 -51.21 14.08
C TYR A 703 -13.68 -52.46 14.67
N ARG A 704 -12.49 -52.31 15.25
CA ARG A 704 -11.76 -53.39 15.93
C ARG A 704 -12.51 -53.87 17.18
N ILE A 705 -12.97 -52.95 18.04
CA ILE A 705 -13.74 -53.33 19.23
C ILE A 705 -15.00 -54.11 18.85
N GLU A 706 -15.77 -53.60 17.87
CA GLU A 706 -16.97 -54.30 17.42
C GLU A 706 -16.62 -55.69 16.85
N ALA A 707 -15.56 -55.80 16.03
CA ALA A 707 -15.12 -57.08 15.49
C ALA A 707 -14.77 -58.07 16.62
N GLU A 708 -14.00 -57.62 17.62
CA GLU A 708 -13.63 -58.43 18.78
C GLU A 708 -14.84 -58.88 19.60
N GLU A 709 -15.82 -58.00 19.84
CA GLU A 709 -17.06 -58.36 20.54
C GLU A 709 -17.89 -59.39 19.77
N ARG A 710 -17.94 -59.28 18.43
CA ARG A 710 -18.68 -60.21 17.56
C ARG A 710 -18.01 -61.58 17.43
N ILE A 711 -16.72 -61.69 17.75
CA ILE A 711 -15.95 -62.95 17.78
C ILE A 711 -16.08 -63.64 19.15
N ARG A 712 -16.47 -62.92 20.21
CA ARG A 712 -16.63 -63.53 21.55
C ARG A 712 -17.76 -64.57 21.52
N PRO A 713 -17.52 -65.77 22.11
CA PRO A 713 -18.44 -66.90 22.06
C PRO A 713 -19.75 -66.69 22.83
#